data_AF-A0A842Y722-F1
#
_entry.id   AF-A0A842Y722-F1
#
_cell.length_a   1.000
_cell.length_b   1.000
_cell.length_c   1.000
_cell.angle_alpha   90.00
_cell.angle_beta   90.00
_cell.angle_gamma   90.00
#
_symmetry.space_group_name_H-M   'P 1'
#
loop_
_entity.id
_entity.type
_entity.pdbx_description
1 polymer ?
#
loop_
_entity_poly.entity_id
_entity_poly.type
_entity_poly.pdbx_seq_one_letter_code
_entity_poly.pdbx_strand_id
1 'polypeptide(L)'
;MDITVNKMFRTNLFIRTFRELFNVTPRREAGDPVGPLAIILRNYPLAIAKGGSKHKEFPDQTYFTHIVNGLVLGGRMLENELLNTFGTEEKLPNNIVEWVRLYFAAFTLHDINKLETNKTLIDTVNNEWNKYSVIVAPFLSSIGEPETWSDDLKYLILSTEEGTRDHANLLNTRRNRQELEKISNYMKFSDRIGSIKSTSSLQIYHEIKKIFEDFTKENGRNLHVVMFADVPQTMLRVKASISFSKALEKNERYIVLKTPDSIIFEGSPINQDIIDQSILDLNQSLVIDTESLVKLYPPSSNSIKSDFAKKVKVTSGVIDIFIDCWLGRLLFWSGKEWRQNHTDFSVIMRKYGVIFERKAESMEATYNLKVPEKTSDEESAENNNLRYLSKLIVANRVALELEILNSNDSRTDTWLLENNIQNSSEYIDTIQGKTLSAIAFAILDGLKEPGIAYNQIIEQIASKFEEKYPNKDNEDTRDFFTSIIYYGSSDIDLLTGVCNDNIDKKEMCLQCGAPSEIGLEASLVFGYGATSGTGRKVTKLKDDARFKGRICKWCELENRIRKDEFKEIKKEGIVIQAHLGDYLVPINIHDVIESLKTKDTDTIDKISGKAKFTKFGKSHQLDHHTVVFQENPGNRKEQFYFLFQLLETFINDTGIKVHITPLQGAPRIRPEQFSWENAPGWVKSLNMNSLRIDEIPRAIEELRFIRQIASLRKGSDDIPKVLAAITLHPMRIFSLIYSFANDGLGAKLFRIQEDINKFIKIYNKEVNEMRMNAIVGEACKIWNHAPESNNDHTWMIRTALDVLQRNESADREDKITRCAGRLLEIAARSDYFNKMQGTEACKSFSDNLVLLLEESFEKNGKVPASSWRKDIIAQFALMYNQQKWAEVMARKAEKENKIVDTSKSQEGI
;
A
#
# COMPACT_ATOMS: atom_id res chain seq x y z
N MET A 1 7.16 14.99 -14.00
CA MET A 1 6.61 15.85 -15.07
C MET A 1 5.68 16.82 -14.37
N ASP A 2 6.20 18.02 -14.07
CA ASP A 2 5.62 19.02 -13.16
C ASP A 2 4.68 19.97 -13.89
N ILE A 3 3.39 19.62 -13.91
CA ILE A 3 2.33 20.53 -14.31
C ILE A 3 1.27 20.41 -13.23
N THR A 4 0.94 21.49 -12.51
CA THR A 4 -0.39 21.66 -11.88
C THR A 4 -0.58 23.01 -11.20
N VAL A 5 0.41 23.54 -10.45
CA VAL A 5 0.15 24.77 -9.67
C VAL A 5 -0.13 26.01 -10.54
N ASN A 6 0.58 26.17 -11.65
CA ASN A 6 0.40 27.33 -12.54
C ASN A 6 -0.94 27.32 -13.30
N LYS A 7 -1.75 26.26 -13.19
CA LYS A 7 -3.08 26.18 -13.82
C LYS A 7 -4.23 26.18 -12.81
N MET A 8 -3.94 26.09 -11.51
CA MET A 8 -4.95 26.19 -10.44
C MET A 8 -5.53 27.60 -10.35
N PHE A 9 -4.65 28.60 -10.39
CA PHE A 9 -4.98 30.03 -10.30
C PHE A 9 -4.44 30.77 -11.53
N ARG A 10 -5.03 31.93 -11.84
CA ARG A 10 -4.67 32.77 -12.99
C ARG A 10 -3.59 33.80 -12.68
N THR A 11 -3.45 34.18 -11.41
CA THR A 11 -2.56 35.26 -10.93
C THR A 11 -1.40 34.71 -10.13
N ASN A 12 -0.26 35.40 -10.19
CA ASN A 12 0.93 35.00 -9.44
C ASN A 12 0.73 35.15 -7.92
N LEU A 13 -0.09 36.12 -7.49
CA LEU A 13 -0.47 36.33 -6.10
C LEU A 13 -1.07 35.06 -5.47
N PHE A 14 -2.10 34.49 -6.10
CA PHE A 14 -2.74 33.28 -5.59
C PHE A 14 -1.84 32.04 -5.69
N ILE A 15 -1.13 31.88 -6.82
CA ILE A 15 -0.15 30.79 -7.01
C ILE A 15 0.90 30.80 -5.90
N ARG A 16 1.51 31.96 -5.64
CA ARG A 16 2.55 32.11 -4.63
C ARG A 16 2.00 31.90 -3.23
N THR A 17 0.87 32.51 -2.91
CA THR A 17 0.27 32.41 -1.57
C THR A 17 -0.15 30.98 -1.26
N PHE A 18 -0.69 30.25 -2.24
CA PHE A 18 -1.00 28.82 -2.08
C PHE A 18 0.26 27.96 -1.88
N ARG A 19 1.33 28.19 -2.66
CA ARG A 19 2.62 27.48 -2.46
C ARG A 19 3.21 27.72 -1.07
N GLU A 20 3.09 28.94 -0.56
CA GLU A 20 3.54 29.31 0.79
C GLU A 20 2.82 28.54 1.90
N LEU A 21 1.66 27.92 1.63
CA LEU A 21 0.99 27.02 2.58
C LEU A 21 1.76 25.70 2.80
N PHE A 22 2.57 25.27 1.85
CA PHE A 22 3.41 24.08 1.96
C PHE A 22 4.83 24.45 2.40
N ASN A 23 5.39 25.54 1.88
CA ASN A 23 6.76 25.96 2.18
C ASN A 23 6.89 27.50 2.24
N VAL A 24 7.29 28.05 3.40
CA VAL A 24 7.39 29.50 3.63
C VAL A 24 8.84 29.94 3.49
N THR A 25 9.25 30.56 2.38
CA THR A 25 10.63 31.06 2.19
C THR A 25 11.15 31.81 3.46
N PRO A 26 12.25 31.39 4.10
CA PRO A 26 12.61 31.92 5.40
C PRO A 26 13.21 33.32 5.27
N ARG A 27 12.69 34.29 6.02
CA ARG A 27 13.45 35.48 6.41
C ARG A 27 14.27 35.12 7.65
N ARG A 28 15.48 34.58 7.42
CA ARG A 28 16.57 34.40 8.40
C ARG A 28 16.15 33.82 9.76
N GLU A 29 16.25 32.49 9.90
CA GLU A 29 16.81 31.77 11.08
C GLU A 29 16.76 30.25 10.82
N ALA A 30 17.58 29.50 11.55
CA ALA A 30 18.05 28.15 11.25
C ALA A 30 17.01 27.02 11.46
N GLY A 31 15.89 27.07 10.77
CA GLY A 31 14.93 25.95 10.66
C GLY A 31 14.46 25.77 9.22
N ASP A 32 14.11 24.53 8.85
CA ASP A 32 13.50 24.28 7.55
C ASP A 32 12.19 25.06 7.45
N PRO A 33 11.99 25.88 6.42
CA PRO A 33 10.73 26.60 6.22
C PRO A 33 9.56 25.62 6.01
N VAL A 34 8.57 25.63 6.90
CA VAL A 34 7.38 24.77 6.82
C VAL A 34 6.13 25.64 6.79
N GLY A 35 5.30 25.48 5.75
CA GLY A 35 4.02 26.19 5.68
C GLY A 35 2.91 25.59 6.54
N PRO A 36 1.82 26.34 6.81
CA PRO A 36 0.70 25.91 7.64
C PRO A 36 0.13 24.53 7.30
N LEU A 37 -0.11 24.23 6.01
CA LEU A 37 -0.65 22.95 5.57
C LEU A 37 0.36 21.81 5.78
N ALA A 38 1.65 22.07 5.58
CA ALA A 38 2.69 21.09 5.84
C ALA A 38 2.80 20.77 7.35
N ILE A 39 2.64 21.76 8.23
CA ILE A 39 2.57 21.55 9.68
C ILE A 39 1.37 20.67 10.04
N ILE A 40 0.18 20.97 9.50
CA ILE A 40 -1.03 20.17 9.72
C ILE A 40 -0.83 18.73 9.28
N LEU A 41 -0.33 18.52 8.05
CA LEU A 41 -0.11 17.20 7.49
C LEU A 41 0.91 16.39 8.32
N ARG A 42 1.96 17.04 8.83
CA ARG A 42 3.00 16.39 9.65
C ARG A 42 2.46 15.97 11.03
N ASN A 43 1.74 16.87 11.69
CA ASN A 43 1.38 16.71 13.10
C ASN A 43 0.02 16.03 13.30
N TYR A 44 -0.86 16.10 12.30
CA TYR A 44 -2.24 15.63 12.38
C TYR A 44 -2.68 14.81 11.15
N PRO A 45 -1.90 13.81 10.68
CA PRO A 45 -2.18 13.07 9.45
C PRO A 45 -3.52 12.30 9.49
N LEU A 46 -3.93 11.82 10.66
CA LEU A 46 -5.21 11.10 10.86
C LEU A 46 -6.30 11.95 11.52
N ALA A 47 -6.13 13.28 11.63
CA ALA A 47 -7.20 14.12 12.17
C ALA A 47 -8.43 14.04 11.27
N ILE A 48 -9.59 13.81 11.90
CA ILE A 48 -10.83 13.47 11.21
C ILE A 48 -11.60 14.75 10.97
N ALA A 49 -11.76 15.15 9.71
CA ALA A 49 -12.73 16.19 9.37
C ALA A 49 -14.14 15.59 9.31
N LYS A 50 -14.31 14.52 8.53
CA LYS A 50 -15.58 13.82 8.32
C LYS A 50 -15.36 12.29 8.31
N GLY A 51 -16.41 11.54 8.64
CA GLY A 51 -16.36 10.07 8.71
C GLY A 51 -15.99 9.54 10.10
N GLY A 52 -15.26 8.44 10.14
CA GLY A 52 -14.99 7.65 11.34
C GLY A 52 -16.10 6.65 11.69
N SER A 53 -15.82 5.81 12.67
CA SER A 53 -16.71 4.74 13.14
C SER A 53 -18.05 5.25 13.67
N LYS A 54 -18.11 6.51 14.13
CA LYS A 54 -19.32 7.19 14.64
C LYS A 54 -20.20 7.82 13.54
N HIS A 55 -19.62 8.21 12.40
CA HIS A 55 -20.32 8.88 11.31
C HIS A 55 -20.16 8.10 10.00
N LYS A 56 -20.67 6.86 10.00
CA LYS A 56 -20.51 5.92 8.88
C LYS A 56 -21.18 6.39 7.59
N GLU A 57 -22.11 7.33 7.68
CA GLU A 57 -22.80 7.96 6.56
C GLU A 57 -21.90 8.86 5.70
N PHE A 58 -20.75 9.29 6.24
CA PHE A 58 -19.73 10.00 5.47
C PHE A 58 -18.59 9.05 5.10
N PRO A 59 -17.96 9.21 3.92
CA PRO A 59 -16.66 8.62 3.70
C PRO A 59 -15.60 9.28 4.60
N ASP A 60 -14.55 8.53 4.94
CA ASP A 60 -13.42 9.06 5.71
C ASP A 60 -12.69 10.15 4.92
N GLN A 61 -12.58 11.32 5.55
CA GLN A 61 -11.79 12.43 5.06
C GLN A 61 -10.90 12.97 6.17
N THR A 62 -9.60 13.01 5.89
CA THR A 62 -8.63 13.69 6.76
C THR A 62 -8.86 15.19 6.74
N TYR A 63 -8.47 15.86 7.82
CA TYR A 63 -8.50 17.31 7.93
C TYR A 63 -7.75 18.00 6.77
N PHE A 64 -6.59 17.46 6.39
CA PHE A 64 -5.82 17.94 5.24
C PHE A 64 -6.62 17.87 3.92
N THR A 65 -7.20 16.70 3.60
CA THR A 65 -7.96 16.54 2.35
C THR A 65 -9.19 17.44 2.29
N HIS A 66 -9.88 17.58 3.42
CA HIS A 66 -11.04 18.44 3.57
C HIS A 66 -10.69 19.90 3.27
N ILE A 67 -9.59 20.40 3.85
CA ILE A 67 -9.11 21.76 3.60
C ILE A 67 -8.73 21.94 2.14
N VAL A 68 -7.86 21.08 1.59
CA VAL A 68 -7.30 21.30 0.24
C VAL A 68 -8.40 21.33 -0.83
N ASN A 69 -9.40 20.45 -0.73
CA ASN A 69 -10.51 20.42 -1.68
C ASN A 69 -11.34 21.70 -1.69
N GLY A 70 -11.63 22.28 -0.53
CA GLY A 70 -12.35 23.53 -0.43
C GLY A 70 -11.50 24.75 -0.81
N LEU A 71 -10.28 24.81 -0.26
CA LEU A 71 -9.38 25.96 -0.29
C LEU A 71 -8.99 26.38 -1.71
N VAL A 72 -8.74 25.42 -2.61
CA VAL A 72 -8.37 25.72 -4.00
C VAL A 72 -9.57 26.29 -4.77
N LEU A 73 -10.75 25.68 -4.64
CA LEU A 73 -11.93 26.12 -5.38
C LEU A 73 -12.45 27.47 -4.89
N GLY A 74 -12.55 27.68 -3.59
CA GLY A 74 -12.97 28.97 -3.06
C GLY A 74 -11.96 30.08 -3.33
N GLY A 75 -10.67 29.79 -3.25
CA GLY A 75 -9.61 30.72 -3.65
C GLY A 75 -9.76 31.15 -5.11
N ARG A 76 -10.09 30.21 -6.01
CA ARG A 76 -10.32 30.51 -7.42
C ARG A 76 -11.59 31.34 -7.64
N MET A 77 -12.64 31.09 -6.86
CA MET A 77 -13.85 31.92 -6.93
C MET A 77 -13.55 33.35 -6.48
N LEU A 78 -12.77 33.51 -5.41
CA LEU A 78 -12.31 34.80 -4.93
C LEU A 78 -11.42 35.50 -5.97
N GLU A 79 -10.47 34.79 -6.57
CA GLU A 79 -9.61 35.31 -7.65
C GLU A 79 -10.43 35.83 -8.83
N ASN A 80 -11.40 35.04 -9.32
CA ASN A 80 -12.24 35.44 -10.44
C ASN A 80 -13.06 36.70 -10.12
N GLU A 81 -13.62 36.79 -8.91
CA GLU A 81 -14.35 38.00 -8.48
C GLU A 81 -13.44 39.23 -8.44
N LEU A 82 -12.23 39.09 -7.92
CA LEU A 82 -11.25 40.18 -7.85
C LEU A 82 -10.83 40.62 -9.25
N LEU A 83 -10.58 39.68 -10.17
CA LEU A 83 -10.27 39.99 -11.56
C LEU A 83 -11.46 40.61 -12.30
N ASN A 84 -12.69 40.18 -12.03
CA ASN A 84 -13.89 40.82 -12.59
C ASN A 84 -14.06 42.27 -12.09
N THR A 85 -13.69 42.53 -10.84
CA THR A 85 -13.80 43.86 -10.22
C THR A 85 -12.71 44.81 -10.69
N PHE A 86 -11.45 44.34 -10.77
CA PHE A 86 -10.26 45.19 -10.98
C PHE A 86 -9.58 44.99 -12.35
N GLY A 87 -9.99 43.98 -13.12
CA GLY A 87 -9.50 43.67 -14.46
C GLY A 87 -8.25 42.80 -14.48
N THR A 88 -7.12 43.28 -13.96
CA THR A 88 -5.83 42.60 -14.01
C THR A 88 -5.15 42.55 -12.63
N GLU A 89 -4.20 41.62 -12.45
CA GLU A 89 -3.43 41.50 -11.21
C GLU A 89 -2.70 42.80 -10.83
N GLU A 90 -2.15 43.51 -11.82
CA GLU A 90 -1.45 44.80 -11.63
C GLU A 90 -2.32 45.92 -11.07
N LYS A 91 -3.65 45.81 -11.25
CA LYS A 91 -4.63 46.79 -10.76
C LYS A 91 -5.19 46.44 -9.39
N LEU A 92 -4.79 45.31 -8.79
CA LEU A 92 -5.26 44.90 -7.47
C LEU A 92 -4.69 45.84 -6.38
N PRO A 93 -5.55 46.44 -5.54
CA PRO A 93 -5.10 47.24 -4.41
C PRO A 93 -4.25 46.43 -3.41
N ASN A 94 -3.31 47.08 -2.71
CA ASN A 94 -2.41 46.42 -1.75
C ASN A 94 -3.16 45.64 -0.63
N ASN A 95 -4.33 46.13 -0.18
CA ASN A 95 -5.13 45.44 0.83
C ASN A 95 -5.69 44.09 0.36
N ILE A 96 -5.75 43.83 -0.96
CA ILE A 96 -6.18 42.53 -1.51
C ILE A 96 -5.14 41.43 -1.25
N VAL A 97 -3.85 41.76 -1.23
CA VAL A 97 -2.80 40.79 -0.87
C VAL A 97 -3.05 40.23 0.53
N GLU A 98 -3.44 41.10 1.45
CA GLU A 98 -3.80 40.71 2.82
C GLU A 98 -5.11 39.92 2.87
N TRP A 99 -6.12 40.25 2.06
CA TRP A 99 -7.35 39.43 1.95
C TRP A 99 -7.06 38.00 1.51
N VAL A 100 -6.23 37.82 0.49
CA VAL A 100 -5.87 36.51 -0.04
C VAL A 100 -5.15 35.69 1.03
N ARG A 101 -4.18 36.30 1.74
CA ARG A 101 -3.48 35.65 2.85
C ARG A 101 -4.42 35.31 4.02
N LEU A 102 -5.32 36.21 4.41
CA LEU A 102 -6.32 35.94 5.44
C LEU A 102 -7.28 34.81 5.05
N TYR A 103 -7.75 34.77 3.81
CA TYR A 103 -8.57 33.67 3.30
C TYR A 103 -7.87 32.32 3.46
N PHE A 104 -6.64 32.21 2.95
CA PHE A 104 -5.89 30.95 3.00
C PHE A 104 -5.56 30.53 4.43
N ALA A 105 -5.15 31.46 5.31
CA ALA A 105 -4.87 31.16 6.70
C ALA A 105 -6.14 30.79 7.49
N ALA A 106 -7.23 31.54 7.31
CA ALA A 106 -8.48 31.31 8.03
C ALA A 106 -9.08 29.97 7.63
N PHE A 107 -9.11 29.65 6.34
CA PHE A 107 -9.65 28.38 5.88
C PHE A 107 -8.76 27.20 6.25
N THR A 108 -7.44 27.39 6.36
CA THR A 108 -6.55 26.36 6.91
C THR A 108 -6.89 25.99 8.37
N LEU A 109 -7.50 26.91 9.13
CA LEU A 109 -7.86 26.74 10.54
C LEU A 109 -9.38 26.77 10.80
N HIS A 110 -10.24 26.68 9.77
CA HIS A 110 -11.68 26.93 9.97
C HIS A 110 -12.35 25.88 10.86
N ASP A 111 -12.02 24.60 10.68
CA ASP A 111 -12.55 23.48 11.49
C ASP A 111 -11.53 23.06 12.57
N ILE A 112 -10.82 24.01 13.17
CA ILE A 112 -9.66 23.71 14.05
C ILE A 112 -9.99 22.84 15.26
N ASN A 113 -11.24 22.85 15.71
CA ASN A 113 -11.71 21.95 16.77
C ASN A 113 -11.56 20.47 16.41
N LYS A 114 -11.47 20.10 15.13
CA LYS A 114 -11.23 18.73 14.68
C LYS A 114 -9.83 18.21 15.02
N LEU A 115 -8.89 19.12 15.31
CA LEU A 115 -7.55 18.77 15.79
C LEU A 115 -7.54 18.42 17.29
N GLU A 116 -8.66 18.68 17.99
CA GLU A 116 -8.85 18.39 19.41
C GLU A 116 -9.94 17.31 19.60
N THR A 117 -9.79 16.51 20.65
CA THR A 117 -10.83 15.52 20.99
C THR A 117 -11.89 16.18 21.89
N ASN A 118 -13.17 16.10 21.52
CA ASN A 118 -14.33 16.54 22.30
C ASN A 118 -14.40 18.05 22.65
N LYS A 119 -13.81 18.95 21.84
CA LYS A 119 -13.96 20.40 22.00
C LYS A 119 -14.87 21.02 20.94
N THR A 120 -15.58 22.09 21.30
CA THR A 120 -16.35 22.89 20.34
C THR A 120 -15.42 23.88 19.61
N LEU A 121 -15.88 24.42 18.46
CA LEU A 121 -15.14 25.46 17.74
C LEU A 121 -14.93 26.72 18.59
N ILE A 122 -15.98 27.15 19.30
CA ILE A 122 -15.93 28.32 20.20
C ILE A 122 -14.92 28.08 21.32
N ASP A 123 -14.95 26.93 21.99
CA ASP A 123 -14.00 26.62 23.07
C ASP A 123 -12.56 26.60 22.57
N THR A 124 -12.34 26.05 21.38
CA THR A 124 -11.00 25.98 20.78
C THR A 124 -10.49 27.37 20.43
N VAL A 125 -11.32 28.22 19.83
CA VAL A 125 -10.96 29.60 19.48
C VAL A 125 -10.74 30.48 20.71
N ASN A 126 -11.49 30.28 21.79
CA ASN A 126 -11.37 31.10 22.99
C ASN A 126 -10.21 30.67 23.89
N ASN A 127 -10.01 29.36 24.06
CA ASN A 127 -9.10 28.83 25.09
C ASN A 127 -7.79 28.26 24.52
N GLU A 128 -7.76 27.88 23.25
CA GLU A 128 -6.60 27.21 22.61
C GLU A 128 -5.97 28.04 21.48
N TRP A 129 -6.41 29.28 21.25
CA TRP A 129 -5.96 30.08 20.11
C TRP A 129 -4.45 30.16 19.96
N ASN A 130 -3.75 30.40 21.07
CA ASN A 130 -2.29 30.56 21.08
C ASN A 130 -1.56 29.29 20.63
N LYS A 131 -2.14 28.10 20.86
CA LYS A 131 -1.58 26.82 20.39
C LYS A 131 -1.56 26.73 18.87
N TYR A 132 -2.51 27.37 18.22
CA TYR A 132 -2.79 27.18 16.81
C TYR A 132 -2.44 28.39 15.93
N SER A 133 -2.51 29.60 16.48
CA SER A 133 -2.12 30.83 15.77
C SER A 133 -0.66 30.79 15.35
N VAL A 134 0.21 30.09 16.09
CA VAL A 134 1.61 29.86 15.74
C VAL A 134 1.80 29.08 14.44
N ILE A 135 0.81 28.27 14.01
CA ILE A 135 0.86 27.53 12.75
C ILE A 135 0.82 28.49 11.55
N VAL A 136 0.03 29.56 11.66
CA VAL A 136 -0.20 30.54 10.58
C VAL A 136 0.60 31.83 10.76
N ALA A 137 1.16 32.10 11.94
CA ALA A 137 1.90 33.33 12.21
C ALA A 137 3.07 33.58 11.24
N PRO A 138 3.95 32.60 10.92
CA PRO A 138 5.01 32.81 9.93
C PRO A 138 4.46 33.17 8.55
N PHE A 139 3.36 32.54 8.15
CA PHE A 139 2.68 32.79 6.88
C PHE A 139 2.03 34.20 6.83
N LEU A 140 1.46 34.67 7.94
CA LEU A 140 0.83 35.98 8.07
C LEU A 140 1.79 37.11 8.46
N SER A 141 3.09 36.84 8.62
CA SER A 141 4.09 37.83 9.03
C SER A 141 4.16 39.09 8.14
N SER A 142 3.77 39.01 6.86
CA SER A 142 3.70 40.19 5.99
C SER A 142 2.54 41.13 6.30
N ILE A 143 1.51 40.64 7.01
CA ILE A 143 0.34 41.43 7.44
C ILE A 143 0.68 42.14 8.75
N GLY A 144 1.42 41.46 9.64
CA GLY A 144 1.93 42.02 10.89
C GLY A 144 2.00 40.97 12.01
N GLU A 145 2.19 41.46 13.23
CA GLU A 145 2.21 40.65 14.45
C GLU A 145 0.83 40.03 14.77
N PRO A 146 0.73 38.95 15.56
CA PRO A 146 -0.53 38.27 15.87
C PRO A 146 -1.67 39.19 16.32
N GLU A 147 -1.39 40.27 17.05
CA GLU A 147 -2.38 41.24 17.52
C GLU A 147 -3.04 42.02 16.37
N THR A 148 -2.44 42.02 15.18
CA THR A 148 -2.91 42.74 13.98
C THR A 148 -3.96 41.97 13.19
N TRP A 149 -3.90 40.63 13.19
CA TRP A 149 -4.77 39.78 12.37
C TRP A 149 -5.56 38.75 13.17
N SER A 150 -5.26 38.53 14.47
CA SER A 150 -5.87 37.48 15.28
C SER A 150 -7.40 37.56 15.30
N ASP A 151 -7.97 38.71 15.65
CA ASP A 151 -9.43 38.84 15.78
C ASP A 151 -10.15 38.81 14.42
N ASP A 152 -9.49 39.28 13.35
CA ASP A 152 -9.99 39.11 11.98
C ASP A 152 -10.01 37.63 11.58
N LEU A 153 -8.97 36.87 11.94
CA LEU A 153 -8.88 35.44 11.65
C LEU A 153 -9.92 34.64 12.45
N LYS A 154 -10.07 34.94 13.74
CA LYS A 154 -11.11 34.34 14.59
C LYS A 154 -12.51 34.66 14.08
N TYR A 155 -12.75 35.90 13.62
CA TYR A 155 -14.01 36.27 13.00
C TYR A 155 -14.30 35.41 11.77
N LEU A 156 -13.32 35.25 10.88
CA LEU A 156 -13.48 34.44 9.67
C LEU A 156 -13.75 32.97 9.99
N ILE A 157 -13.01 32.40 10.95
CA ILE A 157 -13.20 31.01 11.43
C ILE A 157 -14.59 30.82 12.04
N LEU A 158 -15.01 31.68 12.97
CA LEU A 158 -16.33 31.57 13.61
C LEU A 158 -17.48 31.98 12.69
N SER A 159 -17.22 32.58 11.54
CA SER A 159 -18.26 32.99 10.59
C SER A 159 -18.59 31.89 9.57
N THR A 160 -17.82 30.80 9.49
CA THR A 160 -18.11 29.69 8.55
C THR A 160 -19.35 28.90 8.95
N GLU A 161 -19.58 28.70 10.25
CA GLU A 161 -20.76 28.00 10.77
C GLU A 161 -21.84 28.99 11.24
N GLU A 162 -23.11 28.69 10.98
CA GLU A 162 -24.22 29.54 11.43
C GLU A 162 -24.32 29.58 12.97
N GLY A 163 -24.02 28.47 13.65
CA GLY A 163 -24.11 28.35 15.11
C GLY A 163 -23.07 29.16 15.89
N THR A 164 -22.01 29.65 15.23
CA THR A 164 -20.92 30.42 15.86
C THR A 164 -20.95 31.90 15.49
N ARG A 165 -21.89 32.33 14.64
CA ARG A 165 -21.94 33.69 14.08
C ARG A 165 -22.13 34.78 15.13
N ASP A 166 -22.92 34.53 16.16
CA ASP A 166 -23.10 35.49 17.26
C ASP A 166 -21.81 35.75 18.01
N HIS A 167 -20.99 34.71 18.21
CA HIS A 167 -19.68 34.85 18.84
C HIS A 167 -18.70 35.60 17.94
N ALA A 168 -18.74 35.36 16.62
CA ALA A 168 -17.95 36.12 15.66
C ALA A 168 -18.26 37.63 15.76
N ASN A 169 -19.55 38.00 15.87
CA ASN A 169 -19.99 39.39 15.95
C ASN A 169 -19.50 40.15 17.19
N LEU A 170 -19.07 39.45 18.24
CA LEU A 170 -18.52 40.03 19.47
C LEU A 170 -17.03 40.42 19.35
N LEU A 171 -16.33 39.94 18.31
CA LEU A 171 -14.91 40.22 18.11
C LEU A 171 -14.68 41.66 17.63
N ASN A 172 -13.57 42.25 18.11
CA ASN A 172 -13.14 43.58 17.73
C ASN A 172 -12.18 43.53 16.53
N THR A 173 -12.75 43.22 15.35
CA THR A 173 -12.01 43.11 14.09
C THR A 173 -11.34 44.43 13.73
N ARG A 174 -10.08 44.38 13.27
CA ARG A 174 -9.38 45.57 12.78
C ARG A 174 -9.83 45.94 11.38
N ARG A 175 -10.14 44.93 10.56
CA ARG A 175 -10.65 45.13 9.20
C ARG A 175 -12.12 45.48 9.19
N ASN A 176 -12.53 46.11 8.09
CA ASN A 176 -13.93 46.41 7.85
C ASN A 176 -14.73 45.10 7.73
N ARG A 177 -15.83 45.01 8.47
CA ARG A 177 -16.67 43.80 8.54
C ARG A 177 -17.23 43.35 7.18
N GLN A 178 -17.54 44.29 6.27
CA GLN A 178 -18.02 43.95 4.93
C GLN A 178 -16.94 43.22 4.11
N GLU A 179 -15.67 43.58 4.31
CA GLU A 179 -14.54 42.88 3.68
C GLU A 179 -14.44 41.44 4.20
N LEU A 180 -14.47 41.27 5.53
CA LEU A 180 -14.39 39.97 6.17
C LEU A 180 -15.60 39.08 5.85
N GLU A 181 -16.80 39.67 5.75
CA GLU A 181 -18.01 38.95 5.34
C GLU A 181 -17.90 38.46 3.89
N LYS A 182 -17.31 39.28 2.99
CA LYS A 182 -17.04 38.86 1.61
C LYS A 182 -16.10 37.65 1.59
N ILE A 183 -15.00 37.67 2.36
CA ILE A 183 -14.07 36.54 2.48
C ILE A 183 -14.77 35.30 3.07
N SER A 184 -15.55 35.48 4.14
CA SER A 184 -16.28 34.40 4.81
C SER A 184 -17.26 33.69 3.87
N ASN A 185 -17.90 34.41 2.93
CA ASN A 185 -18.78 33.78 1.94
C ASN A 185 -18.03 32.77 1.04
N TYR A 186 -16.80 33.10 0.61
CA TYR A 186 -15.97 32.15 -0.13
C TYR A 186 -15.50 30.98 0.74
N MET A 187 -15.28 31.19 2.03
CA MET A 187 -14.97 30.10 2.98
C MET A 187 -16.16 29.14 3.14
N LYS A 188 -17.39 29.66 3.25
CA LYS A 188 -18.61 28.82 3.29
C LYS A 188 -18.78 27.98 2.02
N PHE A 189 -18.53 28.57 0.86
CA PHE A 189 -18.48 27.84 -0.40
C PHE A 189 -17.43 26.72 -0.36
N SER A 190 -16.22 27.03 0.15
CA SER A 190 -15.11 26.09 0.27
C SER A 190 -15.46 24.90 1.17
N ASP A 191 -16.04 25.14 2.34
CA ASP A 191 -16.44 24.09 3.30
C ASP A 191 -17.52 23.17 2.72
N ARG A 192 -18.50 23.72 1.99
CA ARG A 192 -19.53 22.92 1.30
C ARG A 192 -18.92 21.92 0.32
N ILE A 193 -17.90 22.31 -0.45
CA ILE A 193 -17.17 21.41 -1.36
C ILE A 193 -16.41 20.33 -0.57
N GLY A 194 -15.76 20.72 0.52
CA GLY A 194 -15.06 19.80 1.43
C GLY A 194 -15.97 18.85 2.21
N SER A 195 -17.29 18.94 2.08
CA SER A 195 -18.27 18.24 2.91
C SER A 195 -19.23 17.32 2.14
N ILE A 196 -18.89 16.96 0.89
CA ILE A 196 -19.69 16.06 0.03
C ILE A 196 -19.71 14.64 0.62
N LYS A 197 -20.90 14.01 0.65
CA LYS A 197 -21.12 12.73 1.34
C LYS A 197 -21.08 11.50 0.44
N SER A 198 -21.03 11.70 -0.88
CA SER A 198 -21.21 10.60 -1.82
C SER A 198 -19.92 9.82 -2.08
N THR A 199 -20.10 8.52 -2.34
CA THR A 199 -19.06 7.62 -2.87
C THR A 199 -19.24 7.35 -4.38
N SER A 200 -20.19 8.03 -5.03
CA SER A 200 -20.42 7.97 -6.48
C SER A 200 -19.91 9.24 -7.14
N SER A 201 -19.01 9.08 -8.11
CA SER A 201 -18.44 10.20 -8.88
C SER A 201 -19.48 11.05 -9.59
N LEU A 202 -20.57 10.45 -10.07
CA LEU A 202 -21.68 11.18 -10.70
C LEU A 202 -22.45 12.03 -9.67
N GLN A 203 -22.72 11.48 -8.50
CA GLN A 203 -23.38 12.22 -7.42
C GLN A 203 -22.48 13.34 -6.88
N ILE A 204 -21.17 13.10 -6.73
CA ILE A 204 -20.19 14.14 -6.39
C ILE A 204 -20.26 15.29 -7.41
N TYR A 205 -20.31 14.99 -8.71
CA TYR A 205 -20.50 16.00 -9.75
C TYR A 205 -21.79 16.80 -9.57
N HIS A 206 -22.93 16.13 -9.33
CA HIS A 206 -24.20 16.82 -9.13
C HIS A 206 -24.20 17.71 -7.88
N GLU A 207 -23.60 17.26 -6.78
CA GLU A 207 -23.45 18.06 -5.56
C GLU A 207 -22.56 19.28 -5.80
N ILE A 208 -21.41 19.12 -6.46
CA ILE A 208 -20.53 20.23 -6.84
C ILE A 208 -21.29 21.22 -7.72
N LYS A 209 -21.96 20.74 -8.78
CA LYS A 209 -22.72 21.60 -9.69
C LYS A 209 -23.76 22.43 -8.94
N LYS A 210 -24.51 21.81 -8.02
CA LYS A 210 -25.49 22.50 -7.19
C LYS A 210 -24.84 23.55 -6.28
N ILE A 211 -23.71 23.23 -5.63
CA ILE A 211 -22.98 24.19 -4.78
C ILE A 211 -22.55 25.42 -5.59
N PHE A 212 -22.08 25.22 -6.83
CA PHE A 212 -21.72 26.30 -7.73
C PHE A 212 -22.94 27.15 -8.15
N GLU A 213 -24.04 26.53 -8.56
CA GLU A 213 -25.29 27.21 -8.94
C GLU A 213 -25.84 28.07 -7.79
N ASP A 214 -25.87 27.50 -6.57
CA ASP A 214 -26.32 28.21 -5.36
C ASP A 214 -25.45 29.45 -5.05
N PHE A 215 -24.14 29.35 -5.31
CA PHE A 215 -23.18 30.39 -4.97
C PHE A 215 -23.14 31.53 -5.99
N THR A 216 -23.12 31.21 -7.28
CA THR A 216 -23.03 32.23 -8.35
C THR A 216 -24.38 32.84 -8.71
N LYS A 217 -25.50 32.19 -8.33
CA LYS A 217 -26.87 32.53 -8.78
C LYS A 217 -27.05 32.50 -10.31
N GLU A 218 -26.08 31.94 -11.02
CA GLU A 218 -26.14 31.68 -12.45
C GLU A 218 -26.50 30.22 -12.65
N ASN A 219 -27.53 29.95 -13.47
CA ASN A 219 -27.83 28.59 -13.92
C ASN A 219 -26.69 28.12 -14.82
N GLY A 220 -25.77 27.35 -14.24
CA GLY A 220 -24.72 26.65 -14.98
C GLY A 220 -23.54 27.53 -15.36
N ARG A 221 -22.53 27.55 -14.50
CA ARG A 221 -21.18 27.41 -15.06
C ARG A 221 -21.14 26.16 -15.94
N ASN A 222 -20.39 26.20 -17.03
CA ASN A 222 -20.18 25.06 -17.92
C ASN A 222 -19.31 23.99 -17.23
N LEU A 223 -19.85 23.41 -16.16
CA LEU A 223 -19.31 22.26 -15.46
C LEU A 223 -19.75 21.02 -16.21
N HIS A 224 -18.78 20.16 -16.46
CA HIS A 224 -18.94 18.92 -17.18
C HIS A 224 -18.23 17.81 -16.43
N VAL A 225 -18.67 16.58 -16.67
CA VAL A 225 -18.06 15.37 -16.11
C VAL A 225 -17.78 14.38 -17.23
N VAL A 226 -16.61 13.77 -17.16
CA VAL A 226 -16.24 12.56 -17.92
C VAL A 226 -16.06 11.44 -16.93
N MET A 227 -16.68 10.30 -17.21
CA MET A 227 -16.51 9.08 -16.44
C MET A 227 -15.74 8.04 -17.24
N PHE A 228 -15.00 7.19 -16.53
CA PHE A 228 -14.23 6.08 -17.07
C PHE A 228 -14.82 4.76 -16.57
N ALA A 229 -15.11 3.83 -17.49
CA ALA A 229 -15.64 2.52 -17.16
C ALA A 229 -14.76 1.77 -16.15
N ASP A 230 -15.42 0.98 -15.31
CA ASP A 230 -14.72 -0.03 -14.52
C ASP A 230 -14.31 -1.19 -15.44
N VAL A 231 -13.01 -1.30 -15.70
CA VAL A 231 -12.43 -2.32 -16.55
C VAL A 231 -11.22 -2.99 -15.89
N PRO A 232 -10.97 -4.30 -16.15
CA PRO A 232 -9.80 -5.00 -15.62
C PRO A 232 -8.44 -4.42 -16.10
N GLN A 233 -8.44 -3.61 -17.17
CA GLN A 233 -7.24 -2.92 -17.70
C GLN A 233 -6.96 -1.63 -16.93
N THR A 234 -6.70 -1.76 -15.64
CA THR A 234 -6.54 -0.64 -14.71
C THR A 234 -5.44 0.33 -15.10
N MET A 235 -4.25 -0.15 -15.47
CA MET A 235 -3.11 0.70 -15.86
C MET A 235 -3.41 1.48 -17.15
N LEU A 236 -3.99 0.79 -18.13
CA LEU A 236 -4.38 1.40 -19.39
C LEU A 236 -5.46 2.48 -19.17
N ARG A 237 -6.44 2.22 -18.28
CA ARG A 237 -7.45 3.22 -17.87
C ARG A 237 -6.82 4.44 -17.21
N VAL A 238 -5.86 4.24 -16.29
CA VAL A 238 -5.14 5.34 -15.62
C VAL A 238 -4.38 6.18 -16.64
N LYS A 239 -3.63 5.56 -17.56
CA LYS A 239 -2.95 6.29 -18.65
C LYS A 239 -3.94 7.04 -19.54
N ALA A 240 -5.08 6.45 -19.86
CA ALA A 240 -6.14 7.12 -20.63
C ALA A 240 -6.68 8.37 -19.92
N SER A 241 -6.94 8.28 -18.62
CA SER A 241 -7.39 9.42 -17.79
C SER A 241 -6.34 10.54 -17.70
N ILE A 242 -5.05 10.18 -17.59
CA ILE A 242 -3.94 11.15 -17.61
C ILE A 242 -3.86 11.84 -18.97
N SER A 243 -3.92 11.09 -20.08
CA SER A 243 -3.90 11.66 -21.43
C SER A 243 -5.10 12.58 -21.68
N PHE A 244 -6.30 12.19 -21.20
CA PHE A 244 -7.48 13.03 -21.28
C PHE A 244 -7.34 14.32 -20.47
N SER A 245 -6.78 14.24 -19.26
CA SER A 245 -6.47 15.42 -18.44
C SER A 245 -5.55 16.40 -19.17
N LYS A 246 -4.48 15.89 -19.81
CA LYS A 246 -3.55 16.72 -20.60
C LYS A 246 -4.25 17.38 -21.79
N ALA A 247 -5.11 16.64 -22.49
CA ALA A 247 -5.86 17.17 -23.63
C ALA A 247 -6.85 18.26 -23.22
N LEU A 248 -7.57 18.08 -22.09
CA LEU A 248 -8.44 19.11 -21.51
C LEU A 248 -7.66 20.40 -21.26
N GLU A 249 -6.53 20.31 -20.56
CA GLU A 249 -5.75 21.50 -20.22
C GLU A 249 -5.12 22.19 -21.44
N LYS A 250 -4.67 21.43 -22.45
CA LYS A 250 -4.16 21.98 -23.72
C LYS A 250 -5.24 22.78 -24.47
N ASN A 251 -6.50 22.39 -24.28
CA ASN A 251 -7.68 23.05 -24.85
C ASN A 251 -8.32 24.04 -23.86
N GLU A 252 -7.55 24.60 -22.93
CA GLU A 252 -7.98 25.64 -21.99
C GLU A 252 -9.19 25.25 -21.11
N ARG A 253 -9.40 23.95 -20.89
CA ARG A 253 -10.37 23.45 -19.90
C ARG A 253 -9.71 23.38 -18.54
N TYR A 254 -10.44 23.85 -17.53
CA TYR A 254 -9.97 23.81 -16.16
C TYR A 254 -10.48 22.56 -15.47
N ILE A 255 -9.57 21.69 -15.04
CA ILE A 255 -9.95 20.52 -14.23
C ILE A 255 -10.27 21.02 -12.82
N VAL A 256 -11.54 20.91 -12.44
CA VAL A 256 -12.03 21.30 -11.12
C VAL A 256 -11.63 20.24 -10.11
N LEU A 257 -11.87 18.97 -10.45
CA LEU A 257 -11.71 17.87 -9.51
C LEU A 257 -11.57 16.54 -10.24
N LYS A 258 -10.89 15.59 -9.61
CA LYS A 258 -10.76 14.21 -10.09
C LYS A 258 -11.19 13.22 -9.02
N THR A 259 -11.74 12.10 -9.47
CA THR A 259 -12.06 10.92 -8.65
C THR A 259 -11.38 9.67 -9.28
N PRO A 260 -11.52 8.45 -8.71
CA PRO A 260 -10.89 7.24 -9.27
C PRO A 260 -11.30 6.90 -10.70
N ASP A 261 -12.47 7.36 -11.11
CA ASP A 261 -13.13 7.02 -12.36
C ASP A 261 -13.79 8.23 -13.03
N SER A 262 -13.51 9.47 -12.61
CA SER A 262 -14.05 10.66 -13.27
C SER A 262 -13.13 11.88 -13.24
N ILE A 263 -13.37 12.77 -14.20
CA ILE A 263 -12.79 14.12 -14.26
C ILE A 263 -13.94 15.12 -14.38
N ILE A 264 -13.99 16.04 -13.42
CA ILE A 264 -14.92 17.17 -13.42
C ILE A 264 -14.15 18.40 -13.88
N PHE A 265 -14.66 19.10 -14.89
CA PHE A 265 -13.98 20.25 -15.47
C PHE A 265 -14.95 21.38 -15.81
N GLU A 266 -14.38 22.59 -15.89
CA GLU A 266 -15.03 23.84 -16.28
C GLU A 266 -14.52 24.27 -17.67
N GLY A 267 -15.44 24.63 -18.57
CA GLY A 267 -15.12 25.15 -19.91
C GLY A 267 -16.14 24.68 -20.93
N SER A 268 -15.86 24.81 -22.23
CA SER A 268 -16.79 24.30 -23.25
C SER A 268 -16.90 22.78 -23.23
N PRO A 269 -17.99 22.21 -23.77
CA PRO A 269 -18.14 20.78 -23.96
C PRO A 269 -16.96 20.12 -24.69
N ILE A 270 -16.80 18.81 -24.50
CA ILE A 270 -15.82 18.01 -25.23
C ILE A 270 -16.13 18.05 -26.72
N ASN A 271 -15.10 18.23 -27.53
CA ASN A 271 -15.14 18.11 -28.98
C ASN A 271 -14.23 16.96 -29.45
N GLN A 272 -14.26 16.68 -30.75
CA GLN A 272 -13.45 15.62 -31.36
C GLN A 272 -11.94 15.87 -31.20
N ASP A 273 -11.49 17.13 -31.21
CA ASP A 273 -10.07 17.48 -31.06
C ASP A 273 -9.50 17.02 -29.71
N ILE A 274 -10.27 17.18 -28.62
CA ILE A 274 -9.86 16.69 -27.29
C ILE A 274 -9.75 15.16 -27.30
N ILE A 275 -10.68 14.46 -27.95
CA ILE A 275 -10.66 13.00 -28.04
C ILE A 275 -9.44 12.52 -28.84
N ASP A 276 -9.21 13.09 -30.02
CA ASP A 276 -8.10 12.72 -30.90
C ASP A 276 -6.75 13.04 -30.25
N GLN A 277 -6.62 14.20 -29.60
CA GLN A 277 -5.41 14.55 -28.85
C GLN A 277 -5.17 13.59 -27.67
N SER A 278 -6.22 13.15 -26.99
CA SER A 278 -6.11 12.20 -25.89
C SER A 278 -5.63 10.83 -26.36
N ILE A 279 -6.14 10.36 -27.50
CA ILE A 279 -5.71 9.10 -28.14
C ILE A 279 -4.25 9.22 -28.58
N LEU A 280 -3.86 10.34 -29.19
CA LEU A 280 -2.47 10.61 -29.58
C LEU A 280 -1.54 10.57 -28.35
N ASP A 281 -1.88 11.30 -27.29
CA ASP A 281 -1.10 11.37 -26.06
C ASP A 281 -1.03 9.99 -25.36
N LEU A 282 -2.11 9.19 -25.41
CA LEU A 282 -2.14 7.81 -24.90
C LEU A 282 -1.20 6.91 -25.71
N ASN A 283 -1.33 6.86 -27.03
CA ASN A 283 -0.49 6.05 -27.90
C ASN A 283 1.00 6.37 -27.71
N GLN A 284 1.35 7.66 -27.60
CA GLN A 284 2.72 8.09 -27.31
C GLN A 284 3.22 7.58 -25.94
N SER A 285 2.35 7.51 -24.93
CA SER A 285 2.69 7.00 -23.60
C SER A 285 2.84 5.48 -23.51
N LEU A 286 2.38 4.75 -24.52
CA LEU A 286 2.43 3.28 -24.61
C LEU A 286 3.64 2.78 -25.40
N VAL A 287 4.41 3.68 -26.03
CA VAL A 287 5.64 3.32 -26.73
C VAL A 287 6.67 2.82 -25.72
N ILE A 288 7.01 1.54 -25.83
CA ILE A 288 8.03 0.88 -25.02
C ILE A 288 9.35 0.92 -25.79
N ASP A 289 10.46 1.12 -25.09
CA ASP A 289 11.78 1.04 -25.72
C ASP A 289 12.04 -0.38 -26.24
N THR A 290 12.76 -0.48 -27.36
CA THR A 290 12.97 -1.76 -28.05
C THR A 290 13.61 -2.84 -27.16
N GLU A 291 14.53 -2.44 -26.29
CA GLU A 291 15.24 -3.37 -25.39
C GLU A 291 14.27 -3.97 -24.35
N SER A 292 13.44 -3.13 -23.72
CA SER A 292 12.38 -3.56 -22.82
C SER A 292 11.36 -4.44 -23.53
N LEU A 293 10.96 -4.09 -24.76
CA LEU A 293 10.05 -4.89 -25.57
C LEU A 293 10.62 -6.30 -25.82
N VAL A 294 11.88 -6.39 -26.26
CA VAL A 294 12.58 -7.66 -26.48
C VAL A 294 12.61 -8.52 -25.21
N LYS A 295 12.93 -7.91 -24.05
CA LYS A 295 13.04 -8.60 -22.76
C LYS A 295 11.73 -9.24 -22.29
N LEU A 296 10.58 -8.78 -22.79
CA LEU A 296 9.27 -9.37 -22.47
C LEU A 296 9.06 -10.75 -23.10
N TYR A 297 9.83 -11.10 -24.12
CA TYR A 297 9.71 -12.34 -24.87
C TYR A 297 10.99 -13.19 -24.73
N PRO A 298 11.31 -13.68 -23.52
CA PRO A 298 12.48 -14.52 -23.32
C PRO A 298 12.37 -15.82 -24.14
N PRO A 299 13.49 -16.29 -24.74
CA PRO A 299 13.52 -17.60 -25.36
C PRO A 299 13.24 -18.69 -24.32
N SER A 300 12.47 -19.70 -24.71
CA SER A 300 12.21 -20.88 -23.88
C SER A 300 13.15 -22.01 -24.28
N SER A 301 14.18 -22.25 -23.46
CA SER A 301 15.26 -23.18 -23.80
C SER A 301 15.93 -22.76 -25.11
N ASN A 302 15.85 -23.59 -26.15
CA ASN A 302 16.47 -23.41 -27.45
C ASN A 302 15.53 -22.84 -28.52
N SER A 303 14.25 -22.57 -28.20
CA SER A 303 13.32 -21.97 -29.16
C SER A 303 13.32 -20.44 -29.05
N ILE A 304 13.52 -19.77 -30.17
CA ILE A 304 13.43 -18.31 -30.26
C ILE A 304 11.96 -17.89 -30.30
N LYS A 305 11.57 -17.01 -29.37
CA LYS A 305 10.27 -16.36 -29.39
C LYS A 305 10.34 -15.08 -30.21
N SER A 306 9.61 -15.03 -31.31
CA SER A 306 9.64 -13.92 -32.27
C SER A 306 8.45 -12.96 -32.17
N ASP A 307 7.62 -13.05 -31.13
CA ASP A 307 6.42 -12.22 -31.02
C ASP A 307 6.72 -10.72 -30.89
N PHE A 308 7.92 -10.33 -30.45
CA PHE A 308 8.35 -8.93 -30.47
C PHE A 308 8.37 -8.36 -31.90
N ALA A 309 8.66 -9.17 -32.92
CA ALA A 309 8.73 -8.75 -34.32
C ALA A 309 7.36 -8.37 -34.91
N LYS A 310 6.26 -8.81 -34.28
CA LYS A 310 4.89 -8.37 -34.62
C LYS A 310 4.62 -6.94 -34.16
N LYS A 311 5.35 -6.44 -33.16
CA LYS A 311 5.08 -5.15 -32.49
C LYS A 311 5.97 -4.00 -32.98
N VAL A 312 7.11 -4.30 -33.59
CA VAL A 312 8.09 -3.28 -34.01
C VAL A 312 8.63 -3.57 -35.41
N LYS A 313 9.03 -2.50 -36.12
CA LYS A 313 9.86 -2.62 -37.32
C LYS A 313 11.22 -3.20 -36.94
N VAL A 314 11.54 -4.37 -37.45
CA VAL A 314 12.76 -5.10 -37.18
C VAL A 314 13.87 -4.60 -38.10
N THR A 315 14.81 -3.86 -37.55
CA THR A 315 16.06 -3.47 -38.21
C THR A 315 17.23 -4.30 -37.69
N SER A 316 18.39 -4.22 -38.35
CA SER A 316 19.62 -4.83 -37.83
C SER A 316 19.94 -4.37 -36.40
N GLY A 317 19.67 -3.11 -36.07
CA GLY A 317 19.79 -2.58 -34.70
C GLY A 317 18.83 -3.24 -33.69
N VAL A 318 17.58 -3.54 -34.08
CA VAL A 318 16.64 -4.28 -33.22
C VAL A 318 17.13 -5.71 -32.97
N ILE A 319 17.70 -6.35 -33.99
CA ILE A 319 18.28 -7.69 -33.88
C ILE A 319 19.53 -7.69 -33.02
N ASP A 320 20.39 -6.68 -33.12
CA ASP A 320 21.56 -6.54 -32.24
C ASP A 320 21.12 -6.40 -30.77
N ILE A 321 20.10 -5.58 -30.49
CA ILE A 321 19.49 -5.48 -29.16
C ILE A 321 18.92 -6.84 -28.69
N PHE A 322 18.25 -7.57 -29.57
CA PHE A 322 17.75 -8.91 -29.27
C PHE A 322 18.88 -9.87 -28.89
N ILE A 323 19.95 -9.90 -29.67
CA ILE A 323 21.11 -10.74 -29.44
C ILE A 323 21.77 -10.35 -28.11
N ASP A 324 21.95 -9.07 -27.84
CA ASP A 324 22.56 -8.57 -26.61
C ASP A 324 21.73 -8.88 -25.36
N CYS A 325 20.40 -8.75 -25.42
CA CYS A 325 19.52 -9.07 -24.30
C CYS A 325 19.65 -10.52 -23.83
N TRP A 326 19.96 -11.41 -24.76
CA TRP A 326 20.00 -12.85 -24.54
C TRP A 326 21.40 -13.46 -24.66
N LEU A 327 22.42 -12.64 -24.87
CA LEU A 327 23.81 -13.04 -24.95
C LEU A 327 24.24 -13.70 -23.63
N GLY A 328 24.78 -14.91 -23.71
CA GLY A 328 25.16 -15.73 -22.54
C GLY A 328 23.98 -16.27 -21.71
N ARG A 329 22.73 -15.98 -22.08
CA ARG A 329 21.50 -16.47 -21.40
C ARG A 329 20.73 -17.49 -22.23
N LEU A 330 20.87 -17.45 -23.55
CA LEU A 330 20.40 -18.50 -24.43
C LEU A 330 21.05 -19.82 -24.03
N LEU A 331 20.23 -20.80 -23.72
CA LEU A 331 20.70 -22.16 -23.51
C LEU A 331 21.13 -22.70 -24.87
N PHE A 332 22.42 -22.60 -25.19
CA PHE A 332 22.93 -23.19 -26.41
C PHE A 332 22.79 -24.71 -26.35
N TRP A 333 23.09 -25.35 -25.22
CA TRP A 333 23.20 -26.81 -25.20
C TRP A 333 22.77 -27.48 -23.88
N SER A 334 22.10 -28.63 -23.99
CA SER A 334 21.74 -29.52 -22.87
C SER A 334 21.65 -30.99 -23.32
N GLY A 335 22.43 -31.89 -22.70
CA GLY A 335 22.32 -33.34 -22.92
C GLY A 335 23.29 -34.12 -22.05
N LYS A 336 22.83 -35.14 -21.30
CA LYS A 336 23.69 -35.87 -20.33
C LYS A 336 24.65 -36.86 -21.00
N GLU A 337 24.22 -37.49 -22.08
CA GLU A 337 24.92 -38.62 -22.71
C GLU A 337 26.08 -38.15 -23.59
N TRP A 338 25.83 -37.23 -24.54
CA TRP A 338 26.88 -36.61 -25.35
C TRP A 338 27.96 -35.93 -24.51
N ARG A 339 27.57 -35.33 -23.36
CA ARG A 339 28.50 -34.71 -22.40
C ARG A 339 29.59 -35.65 -21.91
N GLN A 340 29.20 -36.89 -21.56
CA GLN A 340 30.12 -37.86 -20.98
C GLN A 340 31.24 -38.19 -21.98
N ASN A 341 30.94 -38.05 -23.27
CA ASN A 341 31.84 -38.36 -24.36
C ASN A 341 32.68 -37.15 -24.84
N HIS A 342 32.34 -35.91 -24.44
CA HIS A 342 32.97 -34.68 -24.93
C HIS A 342 33.40 -33.73 -23.80
N THR A 343 34.12 -34.26 -22.81
CA THR A 343 34.59 -33.48 -21.63
C THR A 343 35.61 -32.40 -21.97
N ASP A 344 36.27 -32.50 -23.12
CA ASP A 344 37.27 -31.59 -23.69
C ASP A 344 36.67 -30.47 -24.55
N PHE A 345 35.34 -30.42 -24.73
CA PHE A 345 34.66 -29.41 -25.55
C PHE A 345 35.09 -27.97 -25.21
N SER A 346 35.12 -27.59 -23.93
CA SER A 346 35.58 -26.25 -23.51
C SER A 346 37.04 -25.97 -23.90
N VAL A 347 37.89 -27.00 -23.96
CA VAL A 347 39.30 -26.89 -24.38
C VAL A 347 39.38 -26.71 -25.89
N ILE A 348 38.58 -27.45 -26.66
CA ILE A 348 38.48 -27.32 -28.11
C ILE A 348 38.01 -25.91 -28.48
N MET A 349 36.92 -25.43 -27.87
CA MET A 349 36.36 -24.10 -28.14
C MET A 349 37.36 -22.97 -27.83
N ARG A 350 38.15 -23.12 -26.76
CA ARG A 350 39.16 -22.12 -26.36
C ARG A 350 40.25 -21.92 -27.44
N LYS A 351 40.57 -22.94 -28.24
CA LYS A 351 41.51 -22.81 -29.38
C LYS A 351 41.03 -21.80 -30.43
N TYR A 352 39.73 -21.59 -30.52
CA TYR A 352 39.09 -20.70 -31.47
C TYR A 352 38.60 -19.38 -30.81
N GLY A 353 39.07 -19.08 -29.59
CA GLY A 353 38.69 -17.86 -28.87
C GLY A 353 37.31 -17.90 -28.21
N VAL A 354 36.57 -19.00 -28.31
CA VAL A 354 35.22 -19.13 -27.72
C VAL A 354 35.30 -19.78 -26.35
N ILE A 355 34.65 -19.18 -25.35
CA ILE A 355 34.72 -19.65 -23.96
C ILE A 355 33.36 -20.21 -23.54
N PHE A 356 33.33 -21.48 -23.16
CA PHE A 356 32.15 -22.11 -22.55
C PHE A 356 32.43 -22.54 -21.11
N GLU A 357 31.58 -22.12 -20.18
CA GLU A 357 31.65 -22.49 -18.77
C GLU A 357 30.62 -23.57 -18.39
N ARG A 358 31.01 -24.44 -17.46
CA ARG A 358 30.16 -25.51 -16.91
C ARG A 358 29.34 -24.97 -15.73
N LYS A 359 28.01 -25.13 -15.77
CA LYS A 359 27.16 -24.86 -14.60
C LYS A 359 27.24 -26.02 -13.59
N ALA A 360 27.49 -25.72 -12.30
CA ALA A 360 27.83 -26.73 -11.29
C ALA A 360 26.63 -27.38 -10.56
N GLU A 361 25.41 -26.81 -10.64
CA GLU A 361 24.36 -27.07 -9.61
C GLU A 361 23.05 -27.74 -10.10
N SER A 362 22.90 -28.19 -11.35
CA SER A 362 21.70 -28.94 -11.79
C SER A 362 22.02 -30.37 -12.23
N MET A 363 21.14 -31.34 -11.92
CA MET A 363 21.24 -32.72 -12.41
C MET A 363 21.26 -32.80 -13.96
N GLU A 364 20.85 -31.74 -14.65
CA GLU A 364 21.05 -31.48 -16.08
C GLU A 364 22.19 -30.47 -16.23
N ALA A 365 23.39 -30.93 -16.56
CA ALA A 365 24.57 -30.09 -16.51
C ALA A 365 24.80 -29.40 -17.87
N THR A 366 24.60 -28.07 -17.93
CA THR A 366 24.58 -27.23 -19.14
C THR A 366 25.91 -26.47 -19.36
N TYR A 367 26.26 -26.17 -20.63
CA TYR A 367 27.35 -25.26 -21.00
C TYR A 367 26.77 -23.90 -21.37
N ASN A 368 27.33 -22.83 -20.78
CA ASN A 368 26.95 -21.45 -21.12
C ASN A 368 28.10 -20.77 -21.84
N LEU A 369 27.79 -20.07 -22.93
CA LEU A 369 28.74 -19.19 -23.62
C LEU A 369 29.09 -18.03 -22.67
N LYS A 370 30.38 -17.88 -22.38
CA LYS A 370 30.92 -16.75 -21.63
C LYS A 370 31.35 -15.67 -22.61
N VAL A 371 30.85 -14.47 -22.37
CA VAL A 371 31.20 -13.27 -23.14
C VAL A 371 32.34 -12.56 -22.41
N PRO A 372 33.39 -12.09 -23.12
CA PRO A 372 34.37 -11.18 -22.54
C PRO A 372 33.67 -9.93 -21.96
N GLU A 373 34.02 -9.54 -20.73
CA GLU A 373 33.46 -8.34 -20.11
C GLU A 373 34.02 -7.07 -20.76
N LYS A 374 33.16 -6.08 -21.03
CA LYS A 374 33.61 -4.75 -21.46
C LYS A 374 34.15 -4.00 -20.25
N THR A 375 35.47 -3.91 -20.11
CA THR A 375 36.12 -3.31 -18.93
C THR A 375 36.44 -1.81 -19.07
N SER A 376 36.38 -1.26 -20.29
CA SER A 376 36.69 0.16 -20.61
C SER A 376 36.05 0.60 -21.93
N ASP A 377 36.03 1.92 -22.19
CA ASP A 377 35.58 2.49 -23.47
C ASP A 377 36.60 2.27 -24.60
N GLU A 378 37.89 2.18 -24.27
CA GLU A 378 38.95 1.71 -25.18
C GLU A 378 39.17 0.21 -24.99
N GLU A 379 38.41 -0.60 -25.74
CA GLU A 379 38.52 -2.06 -25.75
C GLU A 379 39.61 -2.51 -26.72
N SER A 380 40.43 -3.50 -26.34
CA SER A 380 41.42 -4.07 -27.27
C SER A 380 40.72 -4.70 -28.47
N ALA A 381 41.31 -4.60 -29.67
CA ALA A 381 40.74 -5.18 -30.89
C ALA A 381 40.48 -6.69 -30.77
N GLU A 382 41.31 -7.38 -29.99
CA GLU A 382 41.16 -8.80 -29.66
C GLU A 382 39.88 -9.07 -28.86
N ASN A 383 39.66 -8.35 -27.74
CA ASN A 383 38.45 -8.53 -26.92
C ASN A 383 37.18 -8.19 -27.69
N ASN A 384 37.22 -7.14 -28.52
CA ASN A 384 36.08 -6.77 -29.37
C ASN A 384 35.75 -7.88 -30.39
N ASN A 385 36.78 -8.47 -31.03
CA ASN A 385 36.59 -9.60 -31.95
C ASN A 385 36.00 -10.83 -31.25
N LEU A 386 36.46 -11.16 -30.04
CA LEU A 386 35.92 -12.28 -29.25
C LEU A 386 34.45 -12.05 -28.85
N ARG A 387 34.07 -10.80 -28.55
CA ARG A 387 32.67 -10.44 -28.29
C ARG A 387 31.82 -10.58 -29.55
N TYR A 388 32.27 -10.08 -30.69
CA TYR A 388 31.56 -10.24 -31.97
C TYR A 388 31.43 -11.71 -32.37
N LEU A 389 32.45 -12.52 -32.12
CA LEU A 389 32.39 -13.97 -32.34
C LEU A 389 31.30 -14.62 -31.47
N SER A 390 31.20 -14.19 -30.20
CA SER A 390 30.14 -14.65 -29.28
C SER A 390 28.74 -14.22 -29.76
N LYS A 391 28.59 -12.98 -30.23
CA LYS A 391 27.35 -12.48 -30.83
C LYS A 391 26.98 -13.25 -32.11
N LEU A 392 27.97 -13.55 -32.96
CA LEU A 392 27.79 -14.30 -34.20
C LEU A 392 27.29 -15.73 -33.96
N ILE A 393 27.77 -16.40 -32.91
CA ILE A 393 27.22 -17.72 -32.52
C ILE A 393 25.72 -17.63 -32.23
N VAL A 394 25.29 -16.61 -31.49
CA VAL A 394 23.86 -16.37 -31.23
C VAL A 394 23.11 -16.06 -32.52
N ALA A 395 23.65 -15.17 -33.35
CA ALA A 395 23.03 -14.77 -34.61
C ALA A 395 22.84 -15.97 -35.54
N ASN A 396 23.85 -16.82 -35.71
CA ASN A 396 23.78 -18.02 -36.54
C ASN A 396 22.76 -19.02 -35.99
N ARG A 397 22.65 -19.13 -34.66
CA ARG A 397 21.62 -19.95 -34.03
C ARG A 397 20.21 -19.46 -34.36
N VAL A 398 20.02 -18.13 -34.40
CA VAL A 398 18.77 -17.48 -34.84
C VAL A 398 18.54 -17.72 -36.33
N ALA A 399 19.55 -17.54 -37.16
CA ALA A 399 19.47 -17.75 -38.59
C ALA A 399 19.08 -19.20 -38.95
N LEU A 400 19.58 -20.20 -38.20
CA LEU A 400 19.21 -21.61 -38.36
C LEU A 400 17.77 -21.92 -37.91
N GLU A 401 17.20 -21.19 -36.94
CA GLU A 401 15.76 -21.31 -36.64
C GLU A 401 14.86 -20.63 -37.67
N LEU A 402 15.38 -19.59 -38.33
CA LEU A 402 14.67 -18.87 -39.38
C LEU A 402 14.89 -19.46 -40.78
N GLU A 403 15.62 -20.59 -40.86
CA GLU A 403 15.95 -21.28 -42.11
C GLU A 403 16.72 -20.37 -43.11
N ILE A 404 17.45 -19.39 -42.59
CA ILE A 404 18.37 -18.52 -43.37
C ILE A 404 19.65 -19.29 -43.69
N LEU A 405 20.16 -20.04 -42.70
CA LEU A 405 21.31 -20.94 -42.85
C LEU A 405 20.80 -22.38 -42.98
N ASN A 406 21.54 -23.19 -43.74
CA ASN A 406 21.26 -24.61 -43.89
C ASN A 406 21.86 -25.40 -42.72
N SER A 407 21.05 -26.20 -42.02
CA SER A 407 21.53 -27.05 -40.92
C SER A 407 22.41 -28.21 -41.37
N ASN A 408 22.36 -28.58 -42.66
CA ASN A 408 23.09 -29.69 -43.26
C ASN A 408 24.24 -29.20 -44.18
N ASP A 409 24.93 -28.12 -43.79
CA ASP A 409 26.09 -27.65 -44.55
C ASP A 409 27.27 -28.60 -44.37
N SER A 410 27.71 -29.23 -45.46
CA SER A 410 28.84 -30.16 -45.46
C SER A 410 30.12 -29.60 -44.83
N ARG A 411 30.34 -28.27 -44.86
CA ARG A 411 31.49 -27.61 -44.21
C ARG A 411 31.40 -27.67 -42.69
N THR A 412 30.20 -27.46 -42.13
CA THR A 412 30.00 -27.55 -40.68
C THR A 412 30.14 -28.98 -40.19
N ASP A 413 29.60 -29.94 -40.93
CA ASP A 413 29.69 -31.37 -40.57
C ASP A 413 31.13 -31.85 -40.61
N THR A 414 31.88 -31.45 -41.66
CA THR A 414 33.31 -31.75 -41.78
C THR A 414 34.08 -31.16 -40.61
N TRP A 415 33.84 -29.90 -40.26
CA TRP A 415 34.53 -29.24 -39.14
C TRP A 415 34.21 -29.90 -37.79
N LEU A 416 32.96 -30.30 -37.55
CA LEU A 416 32.54 -30.99 -36.33
C LEU A 416 33.21 -32.37 -36.21
N LEU A 417 33.32 -33.11 -37.31
CA LEU A 417 34.02 -34.40 -37.37
C LEU A 417 35.53 -34.25 -37.14
N GLU A 418 36.19 -33.32 -37.82
CA GLU A 418 37.64 -33.07 -37.71
C GLU A 418 38.07 -32.66 -36.29
N ASN A 419 37.18 -31.99 -35.55
CA ASN A 419 37.43 -31.56 -34.18
C ASN A 419 36.94 -32.57 -33.12
N ASN A 420 36.50 -33.77 -33.53
CA ASN A 420 35.96 -34.82 -32.65
C ASN A 420 34.78 -34.33 -31.77
N ILE A 421 33.93 -33.45 -32.32
CA ILE A 421 32.73 -32.92 -31.64
C ILE A 421 31.49 -33.77 -31.98
N GLN A 422 31.53 -34.51 -33.09
CA GLN A 422 30.45 -35.39 -33.53
C GLN A 422 31.01 -36.70 -34.10
N ASN A 423 30.24 -37.79 -34.02
CA ASN A 423 30.53 -39.07 -34.69
C ASN A 423 29.65 -39.26 -35.93
N SER A 424 30.13 -40.04 -36.91
CA SER A 424 29.47 -40.30 -38.20
C SER A 424 28.08 -40.96 -38.13
N SER A 425 27.59 -41.32 -36.94
CA SER A 425 26.29 -41.99 -36.71
C SER A 425 25.26 -41.12 -35.98
N GLU A 426 25.58 -39.88 -35.57
CA GLU A 426 24.64 -39.01 -34.84
C GLU A 426 23.87 -38.11 -35.82
N TYR A 427 22.53 -38.21 -35.82
CA TYR A 427 21.65 -37.44 -36.70
C TYR A 427 21.43 -36.00 -36.17
N ILE A 428 21.76 -35.00 -36.99
CA ILE A 428 21.76 -33.53 -36.70
C ILE A 428 20.38 -32.92 -36.95
N ASP A 429 19.30 -33.52 -36.46
CA ASP A 429 17.94 -32.94 -36.62
C ASP A 429 17.31 -32.59 -35.26
N THR A 430 18.17 -32.58 -34.24
CA THR A 430 17.82 -32.19 -32.88
C THR A 430 18.30 -30.76 -32.60
N ILE A 431 17.70 -30.12 -31.59
CA ILE A 431 18.13 -28.84 -31.01
C ILE A 431 19.66 -28.74 -30.79
N GLN A 432 20.30 -29.86 -30.47
CA GLN A 432 21.75 -29.98 -30.31
C GLN A 432 22.49 -29.72 -31.63
N GLY A 433 22.02 -30.29 -32.74
CA GLY A 433 22.62 -30.15 -34.06
C GLY A 433 22.67 -28.70 -34.53
N LYS A 434 21.53 -28.00 -34.50
CA LYS A 434 21.47 -26.56 -34.86
C LYS A 434 22.43 -25.70 -34.03
N THR A 435 22.68 -26.08 -32.78
CA THR A 435 23.62 -25.34 -31.93
C THR A 435 25.06 -25.59 -32.32
N LEU A 436 25.44 -26.84 -32.57
CA LEU A 436 26.78 -27.19 -33.03
C LEU A 436 27.08 -26.56 -34.39
N SER A 437 26.12 -26.58 -35.33
CA SER A 437 26.26 -25.90 -36.62
C SER A 437 26.41 -24.40 -36.45
N ALA A 438 25.67 -23.75 -35.54
CA ALA A 438 25.81 -22.31 -35.27
C ALA A 438 27.23 -21.93 -34.80
N ILE A 439 27.82 -22.76 -33.94
CA ILE A 439 29.20 -22.59 -33.45
C ILE A 439 30.19 -22.79 -34.61
N ALA A 440 30.01 -23.85 -35.39
CA ALA A 440 30.86 -24.15 -36.54
C ALA A 440 30.83 -23.01 -37.57
N PHE A 441 29.64 -22.51 -37.94
CA PHE A 441 29.50 -21.35 -38.83
C PHE A 441 30.21 -20.11 -38.29
N ALA A 442 30.06 -19.81 -36.99
CA ALA A 442 30.72 -18.64 -36.41
C ALA A 442 32.25 -18.75 -36.46
N ILE A 443 32.80 -19.95 -36.29
CA ILE A 443 34.25 -20.19 -36.38
C ILE A 443 34.70 -20.16 -37.84
N LEU A 444 34.05 -20.92 -38.73
CA LEU A 444 34.41 -21.01 -40.15
C LEU A 444 34.33 -19.67 -40.87
N ASP A 445 33.25 -18.92 -40.65
CA ASP A 445 32.96 -17.68 -41.37
C ASP A 445 33.45 -16.43 -40.59
N GLY A 446 33.69 -16.53 -39.28
CA GLY A 446 33.97 -15.39 -38.40
C GLY A 446 35.40 -15.27 -37.85
N LEU A 447 36.31 -16.23 -38.09
CA LEU A 447 37.66 -16.23 -37.49
C LEU A 447 38.56 -15.04 -37.90
N LYS A 448 38.34 -14.43 -39.06
CA LYS A 448 39.17 -13.30 -39.54
C LYS A 448 38.56 -11.93 -39.23
N GLU A 449 37.26 -11.76 -39.51
CA GLU A 449 36.54 -10.49 -39.34
C GLU A 449 35.14 -10.74 -38.76
N PRO A 450 35.02 -11.12 -37.48
CA PRO A 450 33.76 -11.55 -36.90
C PRO A 450 32.69 -10.45 -36.89
N GLY A 451 33.10 -9.18 -36.80
CA GLY A 451 32.18 -8.03 -36.88
C GLY A 451 31.51 -7.87 -38.24
N ILE A 452 32.22 -8.15 -39.34
CA ILE A 452 31.64 -8.06 -40.70
C ILE A 452 30.67 -9.22 -40.93
N ALA A 453 31.07 -10.44 -40.58
CA ALA A 453 30.20 -11.62 -40.66
C ALA A 453 28.93 -11.44 -39.80
N TYR A 454 29.07 -10.86 -38.60
CA TYR A 454 27.96 -10.52 -37.71
C TYR A 454 26.99 -9.54 -38.36
N ASN A 455 27.48 -8.42 -38.90
CA ASN A 455 26.63 -7.41 -39.51
C ASN A 455 25.85 -7.95 -40.72
N GLN A 456 26.48 -8.80 -41.53
CA GLN A 456 25.82 -9.45 -42.67
C GLN A 456 24.68 -10.38 -42.24
N ILE A 457 24.89 -11.19 -41.20
CA ILE A 457 23.85 -12.14 -40.77
C ILE A 457 22.68 -11.44 -40.07
N ILE A 458 22.92 -10.40 -39.27
CA ILE A 458 21.82 -9.67 -38.60
C ILE A 458 20.93 -8.91 -39.59
N GLU A 459 21.48 -8.45 -40.72
CA GLU A 459 20.71 -7.84 -41.80
C GLU A 459 19.76 -8.86 -42.46
N GLN A 460 20.26 -10.08 -42.72
CA GLN A 460 19.44 -11.17 -43.24
C GLN A 460 18.36 -11.60 -42.25
N ILE A 461 18.70 -11.69 -40.97
CA ILE A 461 17.73 -11.99 -39.89
C ILE A 461 16.64 -10.92 -39.83
N ALA A 462 17.02 -9.64 -39.84
CA ALA A 462 16.06 -8.53 -39.81
C ALA A 462 15.12 -8.58 -41.02
N SER A 463 15.66 -8.78 -42.23
CA SER A 463 14.87 -8.92 -43.44
C SER A 463 13.89 -10.11 -43.37
N LYS A 464 14.33 -11.25 -42.85
CA LYS A 464 13.47 -12.44 -42.71
C LYS A 464 12.34 -12.23 -41.71
N PHE A 465 12.58 -11.52 -40.62
CA PHE A 465 11.53 -11.15 -39.68
C PHE A 465 10.52 -10.17 -40.27
N GLU A 466 10.97 -9.18 -41.05
CA GLU A 466 10.06 -8.26 -41.75
C GLU A 466 9.23 -8.97 -42.82
N GLU A 467 9.80 -9.94 -43.55
CA GLU A 467 9.06 -10.80 -44.49
C GLU A 467 7.98 -11.61 -43.78
N LYS A 468 8.32 -12.19 -42.61
CA LYS A 468 7.39 -13.03 -41.82
C LYS A 468 6.30 -12.21 -41.12
N TYR A 469 6.58 -10.96 -40.79
CA TYR A 469 5.66 -10.06 -40.06
C TYR A 469 5.56 -8.69 -40.76
N PRO A 470 4.95 -8.63 -41.97
CA PRO A 470 4.89 -7.40 -42.75
C PRO A 470 3.94 -6.36 -42.14
N ASN A 471 2.87 -6.84 -41.50
CA ASN A 471 1.91 -6.00 -40.79
C ASN A 471 2.29 -5.95 -39.31
N LYS A 472 2.58 -4.76 -38.81
CA LYS A 472 2.83 -4.55 -37.38
C LYS A 472 1.52 -4.33 -36.65
N ASP A 473 1.41 -4.91 -35.46
CA ASP A 473 0.34 -4.63 -34.52
C ASP A 473 0.49 -3.18 -34.02
N ASN A 474 -0.02 -2.22 -34.80
CA ASN A 474 -0.13 -0.85 -34.32
C ASN A 474 -1.24 -0.78 -33.28
N GLU A 475 -0.91 -0.25 -32.11
CA GLU A 475 -1.88 -0.01 -31.06
C GLU A 475 -2.65 1.28 -31.36
N ASP A 476 -3.69 1.16 -32.18
CA ASP A 476 -4.72 2.20 -32.19
C ASP A 476 -5.64 2.00 -30.98
N THR A 477 -5.44 2.81 -29.95
CA THR A 477 -6.29 2.77 -28.74
C THR A 477 -7.65 3.42 -28.91
N ARG A 478 -8.03 3.92 -30.10
CA ARG A 478 -9.32 4.60 -30.32
C ARG A 478 -10.50 3.78 -29.81
N ASP A 479 -10.62 2.52 -30.24
CA ASP A 479 -11.68 1.60 -29.80
C ASP A 479 -11.73 1.45 -28.28
N PHE A 480 -10.56 1.27 -27.65
CA PHE A 480 -10.47 1.15 -26.19
C PHE A 480 -10.94 2.44 -25.52
N PHE A 481 -10.41 3.58 -25.96
CA PHE A 481 -10.70 4.91 -25.41
C PHE A 481 -12.19 5.24 -25.49
N THR A 482 -12.81 4.99 -26.65
CA THR A 482 -14.25 5.18 -26.85
C THR A 482 -15.10 4.20 -26.05
N SER A 483 -14.60 2.99 -25.79
CA SER A 483 -15.34 1.99 -24.99
C SER A 483 -15.36 2.29 -23.49
N ILE A 484 -14.41 3.10 -23.00
CA ILE A 484 -14.31 3.40 -21.56
C ILE A 484 -14.81 4.79 -21.17
N ILE A 485 -14.99 5.72 -22.10
CA ILE A 485 -15.39 7.11 -21.78
C ILE A 485 -16.89 7.31 -21.89
N TYR A 486 -17.48 7.89 -20.84
CA TYR A 486 -18.86 8.36 -20.82
C TYR A 486 -18.90 9.88 -20.60
N TYR A 487 -19.71 10.57 -21.39
CA TYR A 487 -19.87 12.02 -21.30
C TYR A 487 -21.35 12.40 -21.15
N GLY A 488 -21.65 13.22 -20.14
CA GLY A 488 -22.98 13.78 -19.95
C GLY A 488 -23.68 13.34 -18.67
N SER A 489 -24.52 14.22 -18.14
CA SER A 489 -25.28 14.10 -16.89
C SER A 489 -26.53 13.22 -16.99
N SER A 490 -26.53 12.25 -17.88
CA SER A 490 -27.62 11.32 -18.10
C SER A 490 -27.15 9.94 -17.72
N ASP A 491 -27.95 9.24 -16.91
CA ASP A 491 -27.88 7.79 -16.72
C ASP A 491 -27.88 7.10 -18.09
N ILE A 492 -26.69 6.99 -18.69
CA ILE A 492 -26.47 6.14 -19.84
C ILE A 492 -26.11 4.81 -19.21
N ASP A 493 -27.01 3.85 -19.41
CA ASP A 493 -26.90 2.47 -18.99
C ASP A 493 -25.44 2.03 -18.98
N LEU A 494 -25.05 1.38 -17.87
CA LEU A 494 -23.89 0.50 -17.85
C LEU A 494 -23.89 -0.23 -19.19
N LEU A 495 -22.86 -0.02 -20.01
CA LEU A 495 -22.43 -1.08 -20.90
C LEU A 495 -22.08 -2.22 -19.93
N THR A 496 -23.12 -3.00 -19.63
CA THR A 496 -23.06 -4.33 -19.10
C THR A 496 -21.89 -4.93 -19.85
N GLY A 497 -20.82 -5.22 -19.09
CA GLY A 497 -19.64 -5.84 -19.65
C GLY A 497 -20.14 -6.91 -20.59
N VAL A 498 -19.70 -6.84 -21.84
CA VAL A 498 -20.13 -7.70 -22.94
C VAL A 498 -19.72 -9.13 -22.56
N CYS A 499 -20.42 -9.73 -21.61
CA CYS A 499 -20.72 -11.14 -21.56
C CYS A 499 -21.75 -11.30 -22.68
N ASN A 500 -21.26 -11.36 -23.91
CA ASN A 500 -22.04 -11.97 -24.96
C ASN A 500 -22.37 -13.38 -24.46
N ASP A 501 -23.65 -13.63 -24.17
CA ASP A 501 -24.17 -14.90 -23.65
C ASP A 501 -23.96 -16.10 -24.63
N ASN A 502 -23.21 -15.91 -25.72
CA ASN A 502 -22.99 -16.88 -26.79
C ASN A 502 -21.50 -17.10 -27.18
N ILE A 503 -20.52 -16.65 -26.39
CA ILE A 503 -19.10 -16.95 -26.69
C ILE A 503 -18.70 -18.27 -26.02
N ASP A 504 -18.08 -19.20 -26.76
CA ASP A 504 -17.49 -20.41 -26.17
C ASP A 504 -16.47 -20.00 -25.09
N LYS A 505 -16.54 -20.58 -23.90
CA LYS A 505 -15.58 -20.35 -22.80
C LYS A 505 -14.12 -20.53 -23.23
N LYS A 506 -13.86 -21.28 -24.31
CA LYS A 506 -12.54 -21.48 -24.92
C LYS A 506 -12.03 -20.30 -25.76
N GLU A 507 -12.92 -19.39 -26.15
CA GLU A 507 -12.66 -18.19 -26.95
C GLU A 507 -12.74 -16.91 -26.10
N MET A 508 -13.01 -17.03 -24.81
CA MET A 508 -13.06 -15.90 -23.89
C MET A 508 -11.69 -15.59 -23.28
N CYS A 509 -11.37 -14.30 -23.21
CA CYS A 509 -10.25 -13.77 -22.44
C CYS A 509 -10.41 -14.12 -20.96
N LEU A 510 -9.44 -14.82 -20.37
CA LEU A 510 -9.50 -15.22 -18.96
C LEU A 510 -9.42 -14.05 -17.96
N GLN A 511 -9.01 -12.86 -18.41
CA GLN A 511 -8.87 -11.68 -17.56
C GLN A 511 -10.08 -10.75 -17.60
N CYS A 512 -10.81 -10.66 -18.72
CA CYS A 512 -11.94 -9.73 -18.85
C CYS A 512 -13.19 -10.32 -19.49
N GLY A 513 -13.18 -11.59 -19.92
CA GLY A 513 -14.31 -12.25 -20.57
C GLY A 513 -14.53 -11.88 -22.04
N ALA A 514 -13.87 -10.85 -22.58
CA ALA A 514 -14.01 -10.44 -23.97
C ALA A 514 -13.54 -11.54 -24.96
N PRO A 515 -14.14 -11.64 -26.17
CA PRO A 515 -13.69 -12.59 -27.19
C PRO A 515 -12.20 -12.38 -27.54
N SER A 516 -11.48 -13.47 -27.71
CA SER A 516 -10.07 -13.47 -28.10
C SER A 516 -9.63 -14.75 -28.79
N GLU A 517 -8.80 -14.57 -29.82
CA GLU A 517 -8.10 -15.63 -30.53
C GLU A 517 -6.66 -15.82 -30.03
N ILE A 518 -6.13 -14.92 -29.19
CA ILE A 518 -4.73 -14.97 -28.73
C ILE A 518 -4.60 -16.01 -27.63
N GLY A 519 -3.75 -17.02 -27.85
CA GLY A 519 -3.43 -18.04 -26.86
C GLY A 519 -2.70 -17.46 -25.64
N LEU A 520 -3.12 -17.84 -24.43
CA LEU A 520 -2.51 -17.41 -23.19
C LEU A 520 -1.17 -18.12 -22.98
N GLU A 521 -0.10 -17.34 -22.93
CA GLU A 521 1.24 -17.81 -22.61
C GLU A 521 1.81 -17.14 -21.36
N ALA A 522 2.80 -17.77 -20.73
CA ALA A 522 3.51 -17.20 -19.58
C ALA A 522 4.13 -15.82 -19.88
N SER A 523 4.54 -15.57 -21.13
CA SER A 523 5.07 -14.27 -21.58
C SER A 523 4.00 -13.17 -21.61
N LEU A 524 2.71 -13.51 -21.71
CA LEU A 524 1.61 -12.54 -21.86
C LEU A 524 0.87 -12.22 -20.55
N VAL A 525 1.25 -12.87 -19.44
CA VAL A 525 0.61 -12.70 -18.13
C VAL A 525 1.48 -11.93 -17.15
N PHE A 526 0.85 -11.22 -16.21
CA PHE A 526 1.54 -10.47 -15.15
C PHE A 526 0.91 -10.78 -13.79
N GLY A 527 1.73 -11.25 -12.84
CA GLY A 527 1.29 -11.51 -11.46
C GLY A 527 0.37 -12.71 -11.27
N TYR A 528 0.11 -13.49 -12.32
CA TYR A 528 -0.63 -14.76 -12.27
C TYR A 528 -0.05 -15.77 -13.27
N GLY A 529 -0.28 -17.05 -13.04
CA GLY A 529 0.20 -18.10 -13.94
C GLY A 529 -0.71 -18.28 -15.16
N ALA A 530 -0.14 -18.70 -16.30
CA ALA A 530 -0.94 -19.18 -17.42
C ALA A 530 -1.63 -20.50 -17.00
N THR A 531 -2.93 -20.44 -16.70
CA THR A 531 -3.77 -21.60 -16.37
C THR A 531 -4.67 -21.96 -17.53
N SER A 532 -5.10 -23.23 -17.58
CA SER A 532 -6.27 -23.61 -18.38
C SER A 532 -7.49 -22.80 -17.90
N GLY A 533 -8.46 -22.53 -18.78
CA GLY A 533 -9.72 -21.85 -18.40
C GLY A 533 -10.51 -22.54 -17.28
N THR A 534 -10.11 -23.74 -16.85
CA THR A 534 -10.66 -24.49 -15.71
C THR A 534 -9.82 -24.37 -14.42
N GLY A 535 -8.86 -23.44 -14.34
CA GLY A 535 -8.04 -23.19 -13.14
C GLY A 535 -6.92 -24.20 -12.88
N ARG A 536 -6.70 -25.20 -13.76
CA ARG A 536 -5.55 -26.12 -13.65
C ARG A 536 -4.29 -25.47 -14.23
N LYS A 537 -3.17 -25.50 -13.49
CA LYS A 537 -1.85 -25.06 -13.97
C LYS A 537 -1.48 -25.81 -15.25
N VAL A 538 -1.05 -25.07 -16.29
CA VAL A 538 -0.70 -25.60 -17.62
C VAL A 538 0.54 -26.51 -17.60
N THR A 539 1.20 -26.68 -16.45
CA THR A 539 2.46 -27.42 -16.34
C THR A 539 2.37 -28.93 -16.53
N LYS A 540 1.17 -29.53 -16.72
CA LYS A 540 1.01 -31.00 -16.80
C LYS A 540 0.20 -31.54 -17.98
N LEU A 541 -0.43 -30.69 -18.78
CA LEU A 541 -1.19 -31.12 -19.96
C LEU A 541 -0.46 -30.58 -21.18
N LYS A 542 -0.07 -31.50 -22.07
CA LYS A 542 0.66 -31.27 -23.32
C LYS A 542 0.19 -30.01 -24.05
N ASP A 543 1.07 -29.45 -24.89
CA ASP A 543 0.94 -28.30 -25.80
C ASP A 543 -0.28 -28.25 -26.75
N ASP A 544 -1.37 -28.95 -26.44
CA ASP A 544 -2.62 -28.87 -27.17
C ASP A 544 -3.26 -27.49 -26.96
N ALA A 545 -3.25 -26.70 -28.04
CA ALA A 545 -3.79 -25.35 -28.11
C ALA A 545 -5.27 -25.28 -27.64
N ARG A 546 -6.01 -26.39 -27.67
CA ARG A 546 -7.42 -26.46 -27.24
C ARG A 546 -7.63 -26.27 -25.74
N PHE A 547 -6.58 -26.40 -24.91
CA PHE A 547 -6.65 -26.25 -23.45
C PHE A 547 -5.89 -25.04 -22.91
N LYS A 548 -5.19 -24.29 -23.77
CA LYS A 548 -4.56 -23.02 -23.41
C LYS A 548 -5.68 -21.96 -23.29
N GLY A 549 -5.70 -21.20 -22.20
CA GLY A 549 -6.63 -20.07 -22.05
C GLY A 549 -6.44 -19.02 -23.16
N ARG A 550 -7.28 -17.99 -23.21
CA ARG A 550 -7.11 -16.86 -24.15
C ARG A 550 -6.91 -15.54 -23.42
N ILE A 551 -6.34 -14.55 -24.10
CA ILE A 551 -6.18 -13.17 -23.60
C ILE A 551 -6.50 -12.15 -24.69
N CYS A 552 -7.33 -11.13 -24.45
CA CYS A 552 -7.64 -10.14 -25.48
C CYS A 552 -6.50 -9.11 -25.65
N LYS A 553 -6.48 -8.40 -26.78
CA LYS A 553 -5.46 -7.37 -27.10
C LYS A 553 -5.27 -6.33 -25.98
N TRP A 554 -6.35 -5.91 -25.32
CA TRP A 554 -6.28 -4.92 -24.25
C TRP A 554 -5.71 -5.47 -22.95
N CYS A 555 -6.02 -6.74 -22.60
CA CYS A 555 -5.41 -7.40 -21.45
C CYS A 555 -3.93 -7.72 -21.68
N GLU A 556 -3.56 -8.08 -22.92
CA GLU A 556 -2.15 -8.23 -23.31
C GLU A 556 -1.39 -6.91 -23.11
N LEU A 557 -1.94 -5.81 -23.66
CA LEU A 557 -1.38 -4.47 -23.51
C LEU A 557 -1.28 -4.05 -22.03
N GLU A 558 -2.34 -4.25 -21.24
CA GLU A 558 -2.34 -4.01 -19.79
C GLU A 558 -1.20 -4.76 -19.09
N ASN A 559 -1.06 -6.06 -19.33
CA ASN A 559 0.00 -6.87 -18.71
C ASN A 559 1.38 -6.42 -19.16
N ARG A 560 1.50 -5.97 -20.41
CA ARG A 560 2.74 -5.43 -20.96
C ARG A 560 3.16 -4.14 -20.25
N ILE A 561 2.22 -3.20 -20.08
CA ILE A 561 2.43 -1.97 -19.31
C ILE A 561 2.88 -2.32 -17.89
N ARG A 562 2.21 -3.27 -17.25
CA ARG A 562 2.57 -3.72 -15.89
C ARG A 562 3.98 -4.32 -15.84
N LYS A 563 4.38 -5.13 -16.83
CA LYS A 563 5.74 -5.70 -16.90
C LYS A 563 6.79 -4.62 -17.09
N ASP A 564 6.54 -3.64 -17.95
CA ASP A 564 7.46 -2.52 -18.18
C ASP A 564 7.64 -1.69 -16.90
N GLU A 565 6.54 -1.34 -16.24
CA GLU A 565 6.57 -0.45 -15.08
C GLU A 565 7.08 -1.12 -13.79
N PHE A 566 6.66 -2.36 -13.52
CA PHE A 566 6.88 -3.01 -12.23
C PHE A 566 7.94 -4.12 -12.27
N LYS A 567 8.35 -4.57 -13.48
CA LYS A 567 9.11 -5.82 -13.74
C LYS A 567 8.33 -7.08 -13.35
N GLU A 568 8.72 -8.25 -13.83
CA GLU A 568 7.99 -9.50 -13.55
C GLU A 568 7.89 -9.84 -12.05
N ILE A 569 6.67 -10.15 -11.63
CA ILE A 569 6.34 -10.61 -10.27
C ILE A 569 6.32 -12.15 -10.28
N LYS A 570 7.09 -12.79 -9.38
CA LYS A 570 7.27 -14.25 -9.38
C LYS A 570 6.13 -15.05 -8.73
N LYS A 571 5.23 -14.39 -7.99
CA LYS A 571 4.11 -14.99 -7.25
C LYS A 571 2.79 -14.33 -7.62
N GLU A 572 1.68 -14.91 -7.16
CA GLU A 572 0.36 -14.26 -7.20
C GLU A 572 0.47 -12.86 -6.60
N GLY A 573 0.09 -11.85 -7.38
CA GLY A 573 0.19 -10.45 -7.00
C GLY A 573 -1.08 -9.93 -6.32
N ILE A 574 -0.92 -8.85 -5.57
CA ILE A 574 -1.98 -7.97 -5.08
C ILE A 574 -1.77 -6.57 -5.68
N VAL A 575 -2.86 -5.83 -5.76
CA VAL A 575 -2.87 -4.40 -6.10
C VAL A 575 -3.09 -3.60 -4.84
N ILE A 576 -2.34 -2.53 -4.68
CA ILE A 576 -2.44 -1.59 -3.57
C ILE A 576 -2.78 -0.26 -4.19
N GLN A 577 -3.99 0.21 -3.91
CA GLN A 577 -4.49 1.48 -4.39
C GLN A 577 -4.31 2.50 -3.26
N ALA A 578 -3.50 3.52 -3.49
CA ALA A 578 -3.19 4.58 -2.52
C ALA A 578 -3.81 5.90 -3.00
N HIS A 579 -4.56 6.57 -2.12
CA HIS A 579 -5.38 7.73 -2.44
C HIS A 579 -5.21 8.81 -1.37
N LEU A 580 -4.92 10.06 -1.77
CA LEU A 580 -4.95 11.16 -0.80
C LEU A 580 -6.35 11.35 -0.23
N GLY A 581 -7.37 11.34 -1.08
CA GLY A 581 -8.79 11.39 -0.71
C GLY A 581 -9.65 10.77 -1.81
N ASP A 582 -10.97 10.76 -1.60
CA ASP A 582 -11.93 10.18 -2.56
C ASP A 582 -12.12 11.00 -3.82
N TYR A 583 -11.95 12.31 -3.67
CA TYR A 583 -11.94 13.27 -4.74
C TYR A 583 -10.88 14.33 -4.39
N LEU A 584 -10.10 14.78 -5.36
CA LEU A 584 -9.05 15.76 -5.14
C LEU A 584 -8.99 16.81 -6.25
N VAL A 585 -8.75 18.07 -5.87
CA VAL A 585 -8.32 19.13 -6.81
C VAL A 585 -6.92 18.80 -7.35
N PRO A 586 -6.57 19.16 -8.60
CA PRO A 586 -5.30 18.77 -9.21
C PRO A 586 -4.11 19.57 -8.63
N ILE A 587 -3.61 19.14 -7.46
CA ILE A 587 -2.44 19.70 -6.78
C ILE A 587 -1.14 19.01 -7.19
N ASN A 588 -0.01 19.70 -7.07
CA ASN A 588 1.28 19.06 -7.22
C ASN A 588 1.57 18.18 -6.01
N ILE A 589 1.58 16.86 -6.22
CA ILE A 589 1.84 15.90 -5.16
C ILE A 589 3.26 15.95 -4.61
N HIS A 590 4.22 16.43 -5.39
CA HIS A 590 5.60 16.55 -4.94
C HIS A 590 5.69 17.44 -3.70
N ASP A 591 4.97 18.57 -3.69
CA ASP A 591 4.94 19.49 -2.54
C ASP A 591 4.37 18.81 -1.28
N VAL A 592 3.37 17.92 -1.45
CA VAL A 592 2.79 17.12 -0.37
C VAL A 592 3.79 16.08 0.14
N ILE A 593 4.46 15.37 -0.76
CA ILE A 593 5.46 14.33 -0.41
C ILE A 593 6.67 14.97 0.29
N GLU A 594 7.22 16.05 -0.24
CA GLU A 594 8.34 16.78 0.39
C GLU A 594 7.94 17.28 1.79
N SER A 595 6.69 17.71 1.95
CA SER A 595 6.16 18.06 3.26
C SER A 595 6.14 16.88 4.24
N LEU A 596 6.06 15.63 3.78
CA LEU A 596 6.08 14.44 4.64
C LEU A 596 7.50 13.92 4.94
N LYS A 597 8.51 14.28 4.14
CA LYS A 597 9.89 13.75 4.21
C LYS A 597 10.71 14.18 5.44
N THR A 598 10.30 15.19 6.21
CA THR A 598 11.11 15.69 7.34
C THR A 598 10.91 14.95 8.65
N LYS A 599 10.01 13.96 8.72
CA LYS A 599 10.08 12.94 9.77
C LYS A 599 11.34 12.10 9.50
N ASP A 600 11.85 11.36 10.47
CA ASP A 600 13.01 10.45 10.30
C ASP A 600 12.64 9.32 9.29
N THR A 601 12.63 9.67 8.00
CA THR A 601 11.92 8.96 6.91
C THR A 601 12.86 8.06 6.12
N ASP A 602 13.90 7.58 6.79
CA ASP A 602 14.54 6.32 6.44
C ASP A 602 13.49 5.21 6.29
N THR A 603 12.30 5.35 6.88
CA THR A 603 11.14 4.47 6.73
C THR A 603 10.33 4.69 5.45
N ILE A 604 10.12 5.94 4.99
CA ILE A 604 9.52 6.18 3.65
C ILE A 604 10.51 5.71 2.59
N ASP A 605 11.82 5.90 2.79
CA ASP A 605 12.85 5.43 1.86
C ASP A 605 13.17 3.92 1.94
N LYS A 606 12.98 3.27 3.09
CA LYS A 606 13.03 1.79 3.19
C LYS A 606 11.72 1.14 2.78
N ILE A 607 10.58 1.82 2.90
CA ILE A 607 9.35 1.45 2.19
C ILE A 607 9.48 1.82 0.71
N SER A 608 10.38 2.76 0.36
CA SER A 608 10.73 3.13 -1.01
C SER A 608 11.72 2.19 -1.71
N GLY A 609 12.53 1.49 -0.92
CA GLY A 609 13.63 0.67 -1.42
C GLY A 609 13.70 -0.77 -0.90
N LYS A 610 12.93 -1.17 0.12
CA LYS A 610 12.96 -2.54 0.70
C LYS A 610 11.59 -3.15 1.06
N ALA A 611 10.56 -2.39 1.44
CA ALA A 611 9.18 -2.83 1.26
C ALA A 611 8.79 -2.53 -0.19
N LYS A 612 8.14 -3.45 -0.90
CA LYS A 612 7.86 -3.34 -2.35
C LYS A 612 6.74 -2.33 -2.68
N PHE A 613 6.70 -1.14 -2.11
CA PHE A 613 5.57 -0.21 -2.26
C PHE A 613 5.79 0.94 -3.26
N THR A 614 6.87 0.88 -4.02
CA THR A 614 7.55 2.11 -4.47
C THR A 614 8.42 1.94 -5.69
N LYS A 615 8.19 0.88 -6.46
CA LYS A 615 8.09 1.15 -7.89
C LYS A 615 6.74 1.79 -8.13
N PHE A 616 6.61 3.07 -7.80
CA PHE A 616 5.72 3.91 -8.59
C PHE A 616 6.30 3.82 -10.00
N GLY A 617 5.61 3.13 -10.92
CA GLY A 617 6.07 3.06 -12.30
C GLY A 617 6.35 4.46 -12.83
N LYS A 618 7.15 4.59 -13.90
CA LYS A 618 7.61 5.89 -14.46
C LYS A 618 6.48 6.92 -14.70
N SER A 619 5.22 6.50 -14.73
CA SER A 619 4.02 7.31 -14.97
C SER A 619 3.08 7.54 -13.79
N HIS A 620 3.42 7.15 -12.56
CA HIS A 620 2.51 7.30 -11.41
C HIS A 620 2.81 8.54 -10.57
N GLN A 621 1.85 9.46 -10.56
CA GLN A 621 1.80 10.56 -9.61
C GLN A 621 0.91 10.13 -8.43
N LEU A 622 1.36 10.35 -7.20
CA LEU A 622 0.61 10.07 -5.96
C LEU A 622 -0.67 10.93 -5.83
N ASP A 623 -0.91 11.85 -6.76
CA ASP A 623 -2.11 12.70 -6.87
C ASP A 623 -3.31 11.97 -7.51
N HIS A 624 -3.11 10.83 -8.17
CA HIS A 624 -4.13 10.23 -9.03
C HIS A 624 -4.23 8.71 -8.88
N HIS A 625 -4.77 8.28 -7.73
CA HIS A 625 -5.11 6.90 -7.43
C HIS A 625 -4.01 5.90 -7.82
N THR A 626 -2.85 6.02 -7.16
CA THR A 626 -1.71 5.16 -7.49
C THR A 626 -2.08 3.69 -7.30
N VAL A 627 -1.79 2.90 -8.32
CA VAL A 627 -1.83 1.44 -8.26
C VAL A 627 -0.40 0.92 -8.12
N VAL A 628 -0.12 0.22 -7.02
CA VAL A 628 1.14 -0.47 -6.79
C VAL A 628 0.91 -1.97 -6.84
N PHE A 629 1.72 -2.67 -7.62
CA PHE A 629 1.68 -4.12 -7.68
C PHE A 629 2.73 -4.73 -6.78
N GLN A 630 2.29 -5.66 -5.92
CA GLN A 630 3.17 -6.34 -4.97
C GLN A 630 2.89 -7.83 -4.95
N GLU A 631 3.90 -8.64 -4.61
CA GLU A 631 3.68 -10.06 -4.31
C GLU A 631 2.80 -10.22 -3.09
N ASN A 632 1.79 -11.10 -3.18
CA ASN A 632 0.97 -11.43 -2.03
C ASN A 632 1.84 -12.02 -0.90
N PRO A 633 1.79 -11.47 0.34
CA PRO A 633 2.57 -12.00 1.46
C PRO A 633 2.21 -13.47 1.74
N GLY A 634 3.22 -14.33 1.74
CA GLY A 634 3.00 -15.78 1.67
C GLY A 634 2.57 -16.37 3.01
N ASN A 635 3.40 -16.24 4.03
CA ASN A 635 3.14 -16.82 5.35
C ASN A 635 2.57 -15.78 6.33
N ARG A 636 2.00 -16.24 7.46
CA ARG A 636 1.38 -15.37 8.48
C ARG A 636 2.33 -14.30 9.04
N LYS A 637 3.63 -14.60 9.13
CA LYS A 637 4.65 -13.66 9.61
C LYS A 637 4.84 -12.51 8.62
N GLU A 638 5.00 -12.82 7.33
CA GLU A 638 5.07 -11.83 6.26
C GLU A 638 3.79 -10.99 6.19
N GLN A 639 2.62 -11.62 6.27
CA GLN A 639 1.32 -10.93 6.29
C GLN A 639 1.21 -9.96 7.47
N PHE A 640 1.66 -10.36 8.66
CA PHE A 640 1.65 -9.51 9.85
C PHE A 640 2.51 -8.26 9.65
N TYR A 641 3.78 -8.42 9.25
CA TYR A 641 4.67 -7.26 9.07
C TYR A 641 4.22 -6.37 7.92
N PHE A 642 3.66 -6.94 6.86
CA PHE A 642 3.07 -6.19 5.77
C PHE A 642 1.92 -5.29 6.25
N LEU A 643 0.94 -5.84 6.97
CA LEU A 643 -0.17 -5.04 7.52
C LEU A 643 0.33 -4.02 8.53
N PHE A 644 1.21 -4.44 9.43
CA PHE A 644 1.72 -3.59 10.49
C PHE A 644 2.50 -2.39 9.96
N GLN A 645 3.39 -2.60 8.99
CA GLN A 645 4.09 -1.49 8.32
C GLN A 645 3.11 -0.58 7.58
N LEU A 646 2.14 -1.15 6.86
CA LEU A 646 1.19 -0.35 6.11
C LEU A 646 0.35 0.57 7.02
N LEU A 647 -0.13 0.06 8.16
CA LEU A 647 -0.89 0.86 9.11
C LEU A 647 0.01 1.85 9.87
N GLU A 648 1.09 1.36 10.50
CA GLU A 648 1.93 2.13 11.44
C GLU A 648 2.78 3.19 10.74
N THR A 649 3.39 2.84 9.62
CA THR A 649 4.45 3.65 9.00
C THR A 649 4.05 4.32 7.69
N PHE A 650 2.90 3.96 7.13
CA PHE A 650 2.38 4.60 5.93
C PHE A 650 1.09 5.36 6.23
N ILE A 651 -0.01 4.67 6.58
CA ILE A 651 -1.30 5.33 6.79
C ILE A 651 -1.22 6.30 7.98
N ASN A 652 -0.70 5.86 9.12
CA ASN A 652 -0.62 6.70 10.32
C ASN A 652 0.31 7.90 10.17
N ASP A 653 1.35 7.80 9.35
CA ASP A 653 2.31 8.90 9.16
C ASP A 653 1.88 9.91 8.08
N THR A 654 1.05 9.48 7.13
CA THR A 654 0.70 10.29 5.94
C THR A 654 -0.77 10.66 5.84
N GLY A 655 -1.68 9.93 6.48
CA GLY A 655 -3.13 10.08 6.30
C GLY A 655 -3.65 9.56 4.96
N ILE A 656 -2.80 8.93 4.15
CA ILE A 656 -3.17 8.39 2.84
C ILE A 656 -4.08 7.17 3.02
N LYS A 657 -5.15 7.13 2.23
CA LYS A 657 -6.12 6.04 2.17
C LYS A 657 -5.56 4.88 1.36
N VAL A 658 -5.72 3.65 1.85
CA VAL A 658 -5.14 2.47 1.20
C VAL A 658 -6.13 1.32 1.04
N HIS A 659 -6.14 0.76 -0.16
CA HIS A 659 -7.05 -0.28 -0.59
C HIS A 659 -6.29 -1.42 -1.27
N ILE A 660 -6.24 -2.57 -0.63
CA ILE A 660 -5.62 -3.77 -1.22
C ILE A 660 -6.70 -4.56 -1.96
N THR A 661 -6.47 -4.83 -3.24
CA THR A 661 -7.39 -5.53 -4.14
C THR A 661 -6.69 -6.67 -4.90
N PRO A 662 -7.44 -7.60 -5.50
CA PRO A 662 -6.90 -8.51 -6.50
C PRO A 662 -6.32 -7.76 -7.71
N LEU A 663 -5.48 -8.42 -8.51
CA LEU A 663 -4.82 -7.85 -9.69
C LEU A 663 -5.74 -7.19 -10.74
N GLN A 664 -7.02 -7.53 -10.73
CA GLN A 664 -8.03 -7.06 -11.67
C GLN A 664 -9.02 -6.08 -11.02
N GLY A 665 -8.85 -5.77 -9.73
CA GLY A 665 -9.73 -4.84 -9.02
C GLY A 665 -9.43 -3.41 -9.43
N ALA A 666 -10.41 -2.74 -10.03
CA ALA A 666 -10.27 -1.35 -10.43
C ALA A 666 -10.34 -0.39 -9.24
N PRO A 667 -9.69 0.79 -9.33
CA PRO A 667 -9.83 1.86 -8.36
C PRO A 667 -11.26 2.35 -8.28
N ARG A 668 -11.80 2.41 -7.06
CA ARG A 668 -13.14 2.90 -6.71
C ARG A 668 -13.07 3.71 -5.42
N ILE A 669 -14.04 4.60 -5.23
CA ILE A 669 -14.21 5.30 -3.96
C ILE A 669 -14.70 4.30 -2.92
N ARG A 670 -14.11 4.30 -1.73
CA ARG A 670 -14.58 3.48 -0.60
C ARG A 670 -14.78 4.36 0.63
N PRO A 671 -15.72 4.05 1.54
CA PRO A 671 -15.92 4.88 2.71
C PRO A 671 -14.79 4.79 3.75
N GLU A 672 -14.01 3.71 3.79
CA GLU A 672 -13.05 3.44 4.88
C GLU A 672 -11.62 3.88 4.57
N GLN A 673 -10.86 4.36 5.56
CA GLN A 673 -9.45 4.74 5.39
C GLN A 673 -8.55 3.58 4.92
N PHE A 674 -8.83 2.36 5.36
CA PHE A 674 -8.10 1.16 4.96
C PHE A 674 -9.05 0.02 4.62
N SER A 675 -8.77 -0.71 3.54
CA SER A 675 -9.41 -2.00 3.30
C SER A 675 -8.51 -3.01 2.61
N TRP A 676 -8.70 -4.29 2.92
CA TRP A 676 -8.02 -5.41 2.29
C TRP A 676 -9.04 -6.44 1.79
N GLU A 677 -9.31 -6.41 0.48
CA GLU A 677 -10.14 -7.40 -0.20
C GLU A 677 -9.46 -8.77 -0.19
N ASN A 678 -10.20 -9.83 0.12
CA ASN A 678 -9.65 -11.18 0.29
C ASN A 678 -8.54 -11.27 1.35
N ALA A 679 -8.62 -10.45 2.41
CA ALA A 679 -7.67 -10.49 3.52
C ALA A 679 -7.52 -11.90 4.14
N PRO A 680 -6.32 -12.22 4.68
CA PRO A 680 -6.11 -13.46 5.41
C PRO A 680 -7.12 -13.65 6.55
N GLY A 681 -7.46 -14.90 6.85
CA GLY A 681 -8.49 -15.22 7.85
C GLY A 681 -8.25 -14.56 9.22
N TRP A 682 -6.99 -14.47 9.67
CA TRP A 682 -6.66 -13.83 10.94
C TRP A 682 -6.91 -12.32 10.95
N VAL A 683 -6.72 -11.63 9.81
CA VAL A 683 -7.00 -10.20 9.66
C VAL A 683 -8.50 -9.96 9.78
N LYS A 684 -9.31 -10.82 9.13
CA LYS A 684 -10.77 -10.78 9.23
C LYS A 684 -11.26 -11.08 10.65
N SER A 685 -10.68 -12.09 11.33
CA SER A 685 -11.05 -12.43 12.71
C SER A 685 -10.78 -11.31 13.71
N LEU A 686 -9.80 -10.45 13.45
CA LEU A 686 -9.52 -9.27 14.26
C LEU A 686 -10.26 -8.01 13.78
N ASN A 687 -11.17 -8.13 12.79
CA ASN A 687 -11.86 -7.02 12.15
C ASN A 687 -10.91 -5.94 11.60
N MET A 688 -9.70 -6.33 11.20
CA MET A 688 -8.69 -5.41 10.65
C MET A 688 -8.70 -5.35 9.11
N ASN A 689 -9.68 -5.97 8.45
CA ASN A 689 -9.75 -6.00 6.98
C ASN A 689 -10.45 -4.78 6.39
N SER A 690 -11.16 -4.00 7.20
CA SER A 690 -11.72 -2.70 6.82
C SER A 690 -11.70 -1.81 8.06
N LEU A 691 -10.97 -0.70 8.02
CA LEU A 691 -10.76 0.18 9.17
C LEU A 691 -11.12 1.61 8.79
N ARG A 692 -11.95 2.24 9.62
CA ARG A 692 -12.18 3.68 9.57
C ARG A 692 -10.99 4.44 10.14
N ILE A 693 -10.87 5.71 9.79
CA ILE A 693 -9.74 6.59 10.18
C ILE A 693 -9.47 6.61 11.70
N ASP A 694 -10.50 6.59 12.55
CA ASP A 694 -10.38 6.51 14.02
C ASP A 694 -10.01 5.13 14.56
N GLU A 695 -10.16 4.08 13.75
CA GLU A 695 -9.85 2.70 14.13
C GLU A 695 -8.37 2.34 13.86
N ILE A 696 -7.69 3.11 13.00
CA ILE A 696 -6.27 2.89 12.63
C ILE A 696 -5.34 2.91 13.86
N PRO A 697 -5.38 3.91 14.77
CA PRO A 697 -4.48 3.94 15.93
C PRO A 697 -4.66 2.71 16.84
N ARG A 698 -5.91 2.31 17.08
CA ARG A 698 -6.22 1.12 17.89
C ARG A 698 -5.70 -0.16 17.22
N ALA A 699 -5.89 -0.32 15.91
CA ALA A 699 -5.37 -1.49 15.20
C ALA A 699 -3.84 -1.59 15.29
N ILE A 700 -3.13 -0.45 15.21
CA ILE A 700 -1.67 -0.39 15.41
C ILE A 700 -1.29 -0.82 16.82
N GLU A 701 -1.99 -0.35 17.85
CA GLU A 701 -1.75 -0.77 19.25
C GLU A 701 -1.92 -2.28 19.43
N GLU A 702 -2.98 -2.87 18.86
CA GLU A 702 -3.22 -4.32 18.91
C GLU A 702 -2.09 -5.11 18.20
N LEU A 703 -1.60 -4.63 17.05
CA LEU A 703 -0.46 -5.23 16.35
C LEU A 703 0.86 -5.06 17.12
N ARG A 704 1.10 -3.91 17.75
CA ARG A 704 2.25 -3.67 18.65
C ARG A 704 2.24 -4.65 19.81
N PHE A 705 1.07 -4.86 20.42
CA PHE A 705 0.90 -5.84 21.50
C PHE A 705 1.25 -7.26 21.04
N ILE A 706 0.73 -7.70 19.87
CA ILE A 706 1.07 -9.01 19.28
C ILE A 706 2.59 -9.15 19.11
N ARG A 707 3.27 -8.12 18.59
CA ARG A 707 4.73 -8.10 18.40
C ARG A 707 5.47 -8.22 19.74
N GLN A 708 5.00 -7.50 20.75
CA GLN A 708 5.61 -7.49 22.08
C GLN A 708 5.45 -8.83 22.79
N ILE A 709 4.28 -9.48 22.73
CA ILE A 709 4.10 -10.83 23.28
C ILE A 709 5.03 -11.82 22.59
N ALA A 710 5.17 -11.76 21.27
CA ALA A 710 6.10 -12.63 20.55
C ALA A 710 7.57 -12.42 20.98
N SER A 711 7.95 -11.17 21.33
CA SER A 711 9.30 -10.82 21.81
C SER A 711 9.68 -11.43 23.16
N LEU A 712 8.73 -11.95 23.94
CA LEU A 712 9.02 -12.59 25.23
C LEU A 712 9.86 -13.87 25.10
N ARG A 713 9.84 -14.52 23.92
CA ARG A 713 10.54 -15.78 23.65
C ARG A 713 11.41 -15.75 22.38
N LYS A 714 10.83 -15.96 21.19
CA LYS A 714 11.59 -16.04 19.92
C LYS A 714 11.35 -14.84 19.00
N GLY A 715 10.70 -13.78 19.48
CA GLY A 715 10.41 -12.60 18.67
C GLY A 715 9.57 -12.94 17.45
N SER A 716 10.02 -12.48 16.28
CA SER A 716 9.26 -12.54 15.02
C SER A 716 8.79 -13.96 14.62
N ASP A 717 9.44 -15.02 15.10
CA ASP A 717 9.07 -16.41 14.79
C ASP A 717 7.86 -16.92 15.57
N ASP A 718 7.51 -16.27 16.69
CA ASP A 718 6.34 -16.63 17.48
C ASP A 718 5.08 -15.84 17.11
N ILE A 719 5.18 -14.86 16.20
CA ILE A 719 4.03 -14.09 15.68
C ILE A 719 2.88 -14.99 15.21
N PRO A 720 3.10 -16.04 14.39
CA PRO A 720 2.00 -16.91 13.96
C PRO A 720 1.28 -17.63 15.11
N LYS A 721 1.99 -17.92 16.21
CA LYS A 721 1.41 -18.57 17.40
C LYS A 721 0.60 -17.57 18.21
N VAL A 722 1.09 -16.34 18.38
CA VAL A 722 0.35 -15.26 19.04
C VAL A 722 -0.93 -14.95 18.27
N LEU A 723 -0.84 -14.80 16.95
CA LEU A 723 -2.01 -14.62 16.08
C LEU A 723 -3.00 -15.77 16.21
N ALA A 724 -2.54 -17.02 16.17
CA ALA A 724 -3.43 -18.17 16.33
C ALA A 724 -4.16 -18.17 17.68
N ALA A 725 -3.48 -17.77 18.76
CA ALA A 725 -4.08 -17.69 20.09
C ALA A 725 -5.19 -16.62 20.14
N ILE A 726 -4.89 -15.38 19.77
CA ILE A 726 -5.84 -14.26 19.85
C ILE A 726 -7.04 -14.45 18.91
N THR A 727 -6.82 -14.98 17.69
CA THR A 727 -7.93 -15.22 16.73
C THR A 727 -8.90 -16.31 17.17
N LEU A 728 -8.46 -17.21 18.04
CA LEU A 728 -9.30 -18.29 18.54
C LEU A 728 -10.10 -17.85 19.75
N HIS A 729 -9.47 -17.12 20.67
CA HIS A 729 -10.15 -16.37 21.73
C HIS A 729 -9.19 -15.41 22.44
N PRO A 730 -9.59 -14.18 22.80
CA PRO A 730 -8.73 -13.22 23.50
C PRO A 730 -8.06 -13.79 24.76
N MET A 731 -8.78 -14.57 25.57
CA MET A 731 -8.23 -15.19 26.81
C MET A 731 -7.00 -16.09 26.59
N ARG A 732 -6.84 -16.67 25.39
CA ARG A 732 -5.69 -17.58 25.11
C ARG A 732 -4.36 -16.85 25.14
N ILE A 733 -4.38 -15.52 25.04
CA ILE A 733 -3.15 -14.74 25.14
C ILE A 733 -2.49 -14.92 26.51
N PHE A 734 -3.27 -15.07 27.59
CA PHE A 734 -2.72 -15.15 28.95
C PHE A 734 -1.92 -16.43 29.16
N SER A 735 -2.43 -17.58 28.70
CA SER A 735 -1.67 -18.84 28.79
C SER A 735 -0.41 -18.81 27.93
N LEU A 736 -0.48 -18.15 26.77
CA LEU A 736 0.69 -17.95 25.92
C LEU A 736 1.75 -17.08 26.60
N ILE A 737 1.36 -15.92 27.14
CA ILE A 737 2.24 -15.02 27.91
C ILE A 737 2.90 -15.77 29.06
N TYR A 738 2.09 -16.45 29.88
CA TYR A 738 2.57 -17.23 31.02
C TYR A 738 3.59 -18.29 30.58
N SER A 739 3.32 -18.99 29.46
CA SER A 739 4.25 -19.99 28.91
C SER A 739 5.54 -19.40 28.35
N PHE A 740 5.51 -18.18 27.80
CA PHE A 740 6.70 -17.53 27.22
C PHE A 740 7.60 -16.89 28.28
N ALA A 741 7.01 -16.55 29.42
CA ALA A 741 7.69 -15.89 30.52
C ALA A 741 8.27 -16.86 31.58
N ASN A 742 8.14 -18.19 31.36
CA ASN A 742 8.28 -19.27 32.34
C ASN A 742 9.57 -19.31 33.22
N ASP A 743 10.63 -18.56 32.86
CA ASP A 743 11.91 -18.51 33.59
C ASP A 743 12.27 -17.11 34.15
N GLY A 744 11.38 -16.12 34.00
CA GLY A 744 11.65 -14.71 34.37
C GLY A 744 10.38 -13.86 34.45
N LEU A 745 9.31 -14.45 34.98
CA LEU A 745 7.95 -13.92 34.96
C LEU A 745 7.90 -12.48 35.52
N GLY A 746 8.51 -12.23 36.68
CA GLY A 746 8.52 -10.89 37.30
C GLY A 746 9.21 -9.81 36.45
N ALA A 747 10.41 -10.07 35.94
CA ALA A 747 11.18 -9.09 35.18
C ALA A 747 10.62 -8.83 33.77
N LYS A 748 10.02 -9.86 33.14
CA LYS A 748 9.44 -9.76 31.79
C LYS A 748 8.03 -9.18 31.81
N LEU A 749 7.20 -9.51 32.81
CA LEU A 749 5.84 -8.98 32.91
C LEU A 749 5.81 -7.48 33.15
N PHE A 750 6.70 -6.96 33.99
CA PHE A 750 6.78 -5.53 34.26
C PHE A 750 6.91 -4.70 32.96
N ARG A 751 7.61 -5.23 31.95
CA ARG A 751 7.83 -4.56 30.66
C ARG A 751 6.61 -4.55 29.72
N ILE A 752 5.61 -5.38 29.98
CA ILE A 752 4.44 -5.55 29.11
C ILE A 752 3.12 -5.33 29.87
N GLN A 753 3.21 -4.93 31.15
CA GLN A 753 2.09 -4.82 32.05
C GLN A 753 1.07 -3.79 31.59
N GLU A 754 1.56 -2.63 31.13
CA GLU A 754 0.69 -1.58 30.57
C GLU A 754 -0.08 -2.09 29.35
N ASP A 755 0.59 -2.84 28.47
CA ASP A 755 -0.02 -3.37 27.26
C ASP A 755 -1.02 -4.50 27.55
N ILE A 756 -0.77 -5.32 28.57
CA ILE A 756 -1.75 -6.29 29.08
C ILE A 756 -2.99 -5.56 29.62
N ASN A 757 -2.82 -4.47 30.39
CA ASN A 757 -3.96 -3.72 30.91
C ASN A 757 -4.78 -3.07 29.78
N LYS A 758 -4.11 -2.50 28.78
CA LYS A 758 -4.76 -1.96 27.58
C LYS A 758 -5.53 -3.06 26.85
N PHE A 759 -4.92 -4.23 26.65
CA PHE A 759 -5.57 -5.38 26.03
C PHE A 759 -6.82 -5.84 26.80
N ILE A 760 -6.71 -5.99 28.13
CA ILE A 760 -7.84 -6.36 28.99
C ILE A 760 -8.98 -5.36 28.84
N LYS A 761 -8.68 -4.06 28.86
CA LYS A 761 -9.68 -2.99 28.71
C LYS A 761 -10.38 -3.05 27.35
N ILE A 762 -9.64 -3.39 26.28
CA ILE A 762 -10.19 -3.54 24.92
C ILE A 762 -11.12 -4.76 24.82
N TYR A 763 -10.73 -5.88 25.42
CA TYR A 763 -11.44 -7.17 25.35
C TYR A 763 -12.19 -7.49 26.66
N ASN A 764 -12.67 -6.48 27.38
CA ASN A 764 -13.13 -6.60 28.77
C ASN A 764 -14.26 -7.63 28.94
N LYS A 765 -15.13 -7.75 27.92
CA LYS A 765 -16.26 -8.67 27.88
C LYS A 765 -15.78 -10.09 27.60
N GLU A 766 -14.90 -10.26 26.62
CA GLU A 766 -14.37 -11.56 26.21
C GLU A 766 -13.46 -12.17 27.28
N VAL A 767 -12.73 -11.34 28.04
CA VAL A 767 -11.88 -11.82 29.15
C VAL A 767 -12.57 -11.78 30.51
N ASN A 768 -13.84 -11.34 30.56
CA ASN A 768 -14.62 -11.14 31.79
C ASN A 768 -13.81 -10.46 32.90
N GLU A 769 -13.27 -9.28 32.59
CA GLU A 769 -12.36 -8.52 33.45
C GLU A 769 -12.96 -8.29 34.86
N MET A 770 -14.24 -7.91 34.93
CA MET A 770 -14.91 -7.58 36.19
C MET A 770 -14.87 -8.75 37.18
N ARG A 771 -15.26 -9.95 36.73
CA ARG A 771 -15.24 -11.14 37.57
C ARG A 771 -13.83 -11.56 37.94
N MET A 772 -12.90 -11.50 36.99
CA MET A 772 -11.51 -11.85 37.29
C MET A 772 -10.88 -10.88 38.31
N ASN A 773 -11.15 -9.58 38.23
CA ASN A 773 -10.71 -8.59 39.21
C ASN A 773 -11.29 -8.87 40.61
N ALA A 774 -12.56 -9.28 40.71
CA ALA A 774 -13.15 -9.67 41.99
C ALA A 774 -12.45 -10.90 42.59
N ILE A 775 -12.22 -11.94 41.78
CA ILE A 775 -11.51 -13.16 42.19
C ILE A 775 -10.09 -12.82 42.67
N VAL A 776 -9.37 -11.98 41.92
CA VAL A 776 -8.01 -11.55 42.27
C VAL A 776 -7.99 -10.70 43.55
N GLY A 777 -8.95 -9.78 43.71
CA GLY A 777 -9.07 -8.97 44.93
C GLY A 777 -9.29 -9.83 46.18
N GLU A 778 -10.14 -10.85 46.09
CA GLU A 778 -10.32 -11.81 47.19
C GLU A 778 -9.06 -12.65 47.44
N ALA A 779 -8.34 -13.06 46.39
CA ALA A 779 -7.06 -13.76 46.52
C ALA A 779 -6.01 -12.92 47.27
N CYS A 780 -5.93 -11.61 47.00
CA CYS A 780 -5.06 -10.69 47.72
C CYS A 780 -5.40 -10.57 49.21
N LYS A 781 -6.67 -10.71 49.58
CA LYS A 781 -7.12 -10.75 50.97
C LYS A 781 -6.82 -12.07 51.66
N ILE A 782 -6.86 -13.20 50.95
CA ILE A 782 -6.56 -14.54 51.50
C ILE A 782 -5.08 -14.65 51.89
N TRP A 783 -4.17 -14.18 51.04
CA TRP A 783 -2.73 -14.40 51.19
C TRP A 783 -1.95 -13.07 51.29
N ASN A 784 -1.19 -12.89 52.37
CA ASN A 784 -0.51 -11.62 52.67
C ASN A 784 0.83 -11.44 51.95
N HIS A 785 1.48 -12.53 51.51
CA HIS A 785 2.78 -12.49 50.86
C HIS A 785 2.69 -12.25 49.35
N ALA A 786 3.76 -11.71 48.75
CA ALA A 786 3.88 -11.66 47.30
C ALA A 786 4.17 -13.05 46.74
N PRO A 787 3.65 -13.43 45.57
CA PRO A 787 3.97 -14.73 44.98
C PRO A 787 5.41 -14.74 44.45
N GLU A 788 6.19 -15.74 44.87
CA GLU A 788 7.62 -15.89 44.51
C GLU A 788 7.86 -17.08 43.57
N SER A 789 6.94 -18.03 43.52
CA SER A 789 7.01 -19.22 42.66
C SER A 789 5.79 -19.37 41.74
N ASN A 790 5.95 -20.15 40.67
CA ASN A 790 4.85 -20.53 39.77
C ASN A 790 3.67 -21.20 40.49
N ASN A 791 3.92 -21.89 41.60
CA ASN A 791 2.86 -22.43 42.45
C ASN A 791 2.14 -21.32 43.23
N ASP A 792 2.87 -20.35 43.78
CA ASP A 792 2.25 -19.22 44.49
C ASP A 792 1.33 -18.40 43.59
N HIS A 793 1.69 -18.27 42.30
CA HIS A 793 0.87 -17.58 41.31
C HIS A 793 -0.45 -18.30 40.97
N THR A 794 -0.58 -19.61 41.20
CA THR A 794 -1.67 -20.41 40.60
C THR A 794 -2.42 -21.35 41.55
N TRP A 795 -1.93 -21.58 42.77
CA TRP A 795 -2.47 -22.64 43.64
C TRP A 795 -3.96 -22.42 44.02
N MET A 796 -4.37 -21.17 44.28
CA MET A 796 -5.75 -20.84 44.67
C MET A 796 -6.72 -21.21 43.55
N ILE A 797 -6.50 -20.67 42.36
CA ILE A 797 -7.37 -20.90 41.20
C ILE A 797 -7.34 -22.38 40.76
N ARG A 798 -6.18 -23.04 40.83
CA ARG A 798 -6.05 -24.47 40.49
C ARG A 798 -6.87 -25.35 41.42
N THR A 799 -6.70 -25.14 42.74
CA THR A 799 -7.41 -25.88 43.78
C THR A 799 -8.92 -25.70 43.62
N ALA A 800 -9.36 -24.45 43.45
CA ALA A 800 -10.77 -24.14 43.28
C ALA A 800 -11.37 -24.85 42.06
N LEU A 801 -10.70 -24.76 40.90
CA LEU A 801 -11.15 -25.44 39.67
C LEU A 801 -11.14 -26.97 39.81
N ASP A 802 -10.17 -27.58 40.51
CA ASP A 802 -10.16 -29.03 40.77
C ASP A 802 -11.33 -29.46 41.65
N VAL A 803 -11.67 -28.67 42.67
CA VAL A 803 -12.80 -28.95 43.55
C VAL A 803 -14.11 -28.82 42.78
N LEU A 804 -14.27 -27.76 41.99
CA LEU A 804 -15.46 -27.57 41.16
C LEU A 804 -15.63 -28.70 40.13
N GLN A 805 -14.54 -29.15 39.51
CA GLN A 805 -14.57 -30.26 38.54
C GLN A 805 -15.01 -31.59 39.18
N ARG A 806 -14.53 -31.88 40.40
CA ARG A 806 -14.93 -33.09 41.14
C ARG A 806 -16.37 -33.05 41.63
N ASN A 807 -16.96 -31.85 41.72
CA ASN A 807 -18.30 -31.62 42.26
C ASN A 807 -19.24 -30.98 41.22
N GLU A 808 -19.05 -31.25 39.93
CA GLU A 808 -19.84 -30.63 38.85
C GLU A 808 -21.35 -30.86 38.97
N SER A 809 -21.75 -32.00 39.55
CA SER A 809 -23.15 -32.38 39.76
C SER A 809 -23.77 -31.83 41.06
N ALA A 810 -22.98 -31.20 41.93
CA ALA A 810 -23.49 -30.60 43.15
C ALA A 810 -24.28 -29.32 42.85
N ASP A 811 -25.16 -28.92 43.77
CA ASP A 811 -25.86 -27.64 43.68
C ASP A 811 -24.89 -26.45 43.84
N ARG A 812 -25.37 -25.25 43.53
CA ARG A 812 -24.54 -24.03 43.49
C ARG A 812 -23.92 -23.70 44.86
N GLU A 813 -24.69 -23.78 45.93
CA GLU A 813 -24.21 -23.41 47.28
C GLU A 813 -23.22 -24.45 47.81
N ASP A 814 -23.43 -25.75 47.52
CA ASP A 814 -22.53 -26.83 47.90
C ASP A 814 -21.20 -26.75 47.13
N LYS A 815 -21.23 -26.39 45.83
CA LYS A 815 -20.01 -26.08 45.05
C LYS A 815 -19.18 -24.96 45.69
N ILE A 816 -19.83 -23.85 46.04
CA ILE A 816 -19.18 -22.69 46.67
C ILE A 816 -18.61 -23.09 48.03
N THR A 817 -19.40 -23.77 48.86
CA THR A 817 -18.99 -24.17 50.22
C THR A 817 -17.81 -25.13 50.21
N ARG A 818 -17.83 -26.16 49.34
CA ARG A 818 -16.72 -27.12 49.21
C ARG A 818 -15.45 -26.47 48.69
N CYS A 819 -15.58 -25.57 47.71
CA CYS A 819 -14.46 -24.80 47.17
C CYS A 819 -13.83 -23.89 48.25
N ALA A 820 -14.65 -23.11 48.95
CA ALA A 820 -14.23 -22.22 50.02
C ALA A 820 -13.57 -22.98 51.17
N GLY A 821 -14.18 -24.09 51.59
CA GLY A 821 -13.64 -24.95 52.66
C GLY A 821 -12.27 -25.52 52.31
N ARG A 822 -12.06 -25.96 51.07
CA ARG A 822 -10.76 -26.49 50.63
C ARG A 822 -9.70 -25.40 50.51
N LEU A 823 -10.06 -24.23 50.01
CA LEU A 823 -9.16 -23.08 49.97
C LEU A 823 -8.73 -22.67 51.38
N LEU A 824 -9.68 -22.58 52.31
CA LEU A 824 -9.42 -22.25 53.71
C LEU A 824 -8.51 -23.29 54.39
N GLU A 825 -8.77 -24.59 54.17
CA GLU A 825 -7.96 -25.67 54.73
C GLU A 825 -6.48 -25.58 54.31
N ILE A 826 -6.22 -25.26 53.04
CA ILE A 826 -4.86 -25.12 52.52
C ILE A 826 -4.25 -23.80 52.99
N ALA A 827 -5.01 -22.71 52.94
CA ALA A 827 -4.52 -21.38 53.32
C ALA A 827 -4.14 -21.31 54.80
N ALA A 828 -4.97 -21.84 55.69
CA ALA A 828 -4.77 -21.78 57.14
C ALA A 828 -3.54 -22.55 57.64
N ARG A 829 -2.92 -23.40 56.79
CA ARG A 829 -1.65 -24.09 57.09
C ARG A 829 -0.41 -23.21 56.84
N SER A 830 -0.60 -22.02 56.27
CA SER A 830 0.47 -21.08 55.94
C SER A 830 0.53 -19.92 56.93
N ASP A 831 1.73 -19.49 57.27
CA ASP A 831 1.98 -18.30 58.09
C ASP A 831 1.56 -17.00 57.37
N TYR A 832 1.39 -17.06 56.05
CA TYR A 832 0.99 -15.93 55.22
C TYR A 832 -0.54 -15.73 55.13
N PHE A 833 -1.34 -16.58 55.77
CA PHE A 833 -2.80 -16.45 55.75
C PHE A 833 -3.29 -15.24 56.54
N ASN A 834 -4.21 -14.48 55.94
CA ASN A 834 -4.86 -13.37 56.61
C ASN A 834 -5.99 -13.87 57.52
N LYS A 835 -5.69 -14.04 58.81
CA LYS A 835 -6.66 -14.53 59.81
C LYS A 835 -7.86 -13.60 60.03
N MET A 836 -7.77 -12.31 59.66
CA MET A 836 -8.87 -11.35 59.87
C MET A 836 -9.93 -11.38 58.76
N GLN A 837 -9.50 -11.54 57.50
CA GLN A 837 -10.40 -11.42 56.33
C GLN A 837 -10.40 -12.67 55.43
N GLY A 838 -9.46 -13.60 55.62
CA GLY A 838 -9.21 -14.71 54.71
C GLY A 838 -10.36 -15.73 54.63
N THR A 839 -11.12 -15.92 55.71
CA THR A 839 -12.27 -16.86 55.73
C THR A 839 -13.42 -16.38 54.85
N GLU A 840 -13.83 -15.12 54.99
CA GLU A 840 -14.88 -14.52 54.15
C GLU A 840 -14.40 -14.41 52.70
N ALA A 841 -13.13 -14.03 52.50
CA ALA A 841 -12.52 -13.96 51.18
C ALA A 841 -12.50 -15.31 50.45
N CYS A 842 -12.30 -16.44 51.14
CA CYS A 842 -12.41 -17.77 50.53
C CYS A 842 -13.81 -18.07 49.99
N LYS A 843 -14.87 -17.62 50.70
CA LYS A 843 -16.26 -17.77 50.24
C LYS A 843 -16.53 -16.88 49.02
N SER A 844 -16.17 -15.60 49.10
CA SER A 844 -16.34 -14.62 48.02
C SER A 844 -15.53 -14.97 46.77
N PHE A 845 -14.31 -15.49 46.93
CA PHE A 845 -13.50 -16.01 45.81
C PHE A 845 -14.24 -17.13 45.08
N SER A 846 -14.79 -18.08 45.83
CA SER A 846 -15.45 -19.27 45.28
C SER A 846 -16.75 -18.91 44.55
N ASP A 847 -17.55 -17.99 45.11
CA ASP A 847 -18.77 -17.49 44.48
C ASP A 847 -18.48 -16.76 43.17
N ASN A 848 -17.51 -15.83 43.16
CA ASN A 848 -17.12 -15.13 41.94
C ASN A 848 -16.53 -16.05 40.86
N LEU A 849 -15.82 -17.11 41.25
CA LEU A 849 -15.33 -18.10 40.30
C LEU A 849 -16.47 -18.91 39.66
N VAL A 850 -17.48 -19.31 40.42
CA VAL A 850 -18.67 -19.98 39.86
C VAL A 850 -19.40 -19.05 38.90
N LEU A 851 -19.60 -17.78 39.28
CA LEU A 851 -20.21 -16.77 38.41
C LEU A 851 -19.41 -16.53 37.12
N LEU A 852 -18.06 -16.45 37.21
CA LEU A 852 -17.20 -16.35 36.03
C LEU A 852 -17.44 -17.52 35.06
N LEU A 853 -17.55 -18.74 35.58
CA LEU A 853 -17.79 -19.95 34.77
C LEU A 853 -19.19 -19.95 34.15
N GLU A 854 -20.20 -19.53 34.89
CA GLU A 854 -21.59 -19.41 34.42
C GLU A 854 -21.73 -18.35 33.32
N GLU A 855 -21.08 -17.19 33.49
CA GLU A 855 -21.13 -16.07 32.54
C GLU A 855 -20.30 -16.32 31.28
N SER A 856 -19.17 -17.03 31.40
CA SER A 856 -18.22 -17.19 30.29
C SER A 856 -18.40 -18.49 29.51
N PHE A 857 -19.10 -19.49 30.08
CA PHE A 857 -19.31 -20.79 29.45
C PHE A 857 -20.75 -21.25 29.70
N GLU A 858 -21.58 -21.26 28.64
CA GLU A 858 -23.06 -21.45 28.61
C GLU A 858 -23.63 -22.73 29.30
N LYS A 859 -22.84 -23.51 30.04
CA LYS A 859 -23.25 -24.75 30.72
C LYS A 859 -23.13 -24.65 32.26
N ASN A 860 -24.10 -24.03 32.93
CA ASN A 860 -24.38 -24.15 34.38
C ASN A 860 -23.14 -24.25 35.31
N GLY A 861 -22.12 -23.43 35.10
CA GLY A 861 -20.92 -23.40 35.95
C GLY A 861 -20.06 -24.67 35.89
N LYS A 862 -20.13 -25.46 34.80
CA LYS A 862 -19.22 -26.59 34.58
C LYS A 862 -17.81 -26.10 34.27
N VAL A 863 -16.81 -26.83 34.76
CA VAL A 863 -15.41 -26.50 34.48
C VAL A 863 -15.14 -26.77 32.98
N PRO A 864 -14.61 -25.80 32.24
CA PRO A 864 -14.42 -25.94 30.81
C PRO A 864 -13.28 -26.93 30.49
N ALA A 865 -13.19 -27.36 29.23
CA ALA A 865 -12.16 -28.28 28.76
C ALA A 865 -10.74 -27.84 29.16
N SER A 866 -9.81 -28.79 29.23
CA SER A 866 -8.45 -28.58 29.79
C SER A 866 -7.68 -27.40 29.19
N SER A 867 -7.94 -27.01 27.93
CA SER A 867 -7.35 -25.82 27.31
C SER A 867 -7.84 -24.51 27.94
N TRP A 868 -9.15 -24.33 28.09
CA TRP A 868 -9.76 -23.13 28.68
C TRP A 868 -9.44 -22.99 30.16
N ARG A 869 -9.36 -24.13 30.86
CA ARG A 869 -8.90 -24.18 32.25
C ARG A 869 -7.50 -23.58 32.40
N LYS A 870 -6.58 -23.86 31.46
CA LYS A 870 -5.22 -23.27 31.47
C LYS A 870 -5.25 -21.77 31.23
N ASP A 871 -6.15 -21.28 30.37
CA ASP A 871 -6.29 -19.86 30.07
C ASP A 871 -6.79 -19.07 31.30
N ILE A 872 -7.80 -19.57 32.00
CA ILE A 872 -8.31 -18.98 33.25
C ILE A 872 -7.23 -18.93 34.34
N ILE A 873 -6.50 -20.04 34.52
CA ILE A 873 -5.41 -20.11 35.51
C ILE A 873 -4.32 -19.09 35.18
N ALA A 874 -3.95 -18.96 33.91
CA ALA A 874 -2.93 -18.02 33.49
C ALA A 874 -3.39 -16.57 33.62
N GLN A 875 -4.64 -16.26 33.27
CA GLN A 875 -5.22 -14.94 33.46
C GLN A 875 -5.20 -14.53 34.94
N PHE A 876 -5.68 -15.42 35.82
CA PHE A 876 -5.63 -15.21 37.27
C PHE A 876 -4.20 -14.97 37.73
N ALA A 877 -3.24 -15.81 37.32
CA ALA A 877 -1.85 -15.73 37.75
C ALA A 877 -1.21 -14.37 37.40
N LEU A 878 -1.46 -13.88 36.19
CA LEU A 878 -0.92 -12.62 35.71
C LEU A 878 -1.51 -11.43 36.49
N MET A 879 -2.83 -11.39 36.62
CA MET A 879 -3.54 -10.30 37.32
C MET A 879 -3.26 -10.32 38.84
N TYR A 880 -3.22 -11.50 39.45
CA TYR A 880 -2.88 -11.68 40.87
C TYR A 880 -1.46 -11.22 41.18
N ASN A 881 -0.49 -11.63 40.36
CA ASN A 881 0.88 -11.16 40.51
C ASN A 881 0.95 -9.63 40.45
N GLN A 882 0.30 -9.03 39.45
CA GLN A 882 0.26 -7.58 39.27
C GLN A 882 -0.35 -6.84 40.47
N GLN A 883 -1.54 -7.24 40.91
CA GLN A 883 -2.23 -6.56 42.01
C GLN A 883 -1.47 -6.73 43.34
N LYS A 884 -0.93 -7.92 43.61
CA LYS A 884 -0.23 -8.18 44.86
C LYS A 884 1.08 -7.39 44.97
N TRP A 885 1.86 -7.30 43.90
CA TRP A 885 3.07 -6.47 43.90
C TRP A 885 2.75 -4.98 44.04
N ALA A 886 1.65 -4.48 43.46
CA ALA A 886 1.21 -3.11 43.67
C ALA A 886 0.89 -2.82 45.15
N GLU A 887 0.17 -3.71 45.84
CA GLU A 887 -0.10 -3.60 47.28
C GLU A 887 1.19 -3.59 48.11
N VAL A 888 2.16 -4.45 47.77
CA VAL A 888 3.44 -4.54 48.48
C VAL A 888 4.25 -3.26 48.31
N MET A 889 4.30 -2.70 47.11
CA MET A 889 5.01 -1.44 46.84
C MET A 889 4.33 -0.25 47.53
N ALA A 890 3.00 -0.18 47.55
CA ALA A 890 2.25 0.83 48.27
C ALA A 890 2.53 0.78 49.78
N ARG A 891 2.53 -0.41 50.38
CA ARG A 891 2.86 -0.61 51.81
C ARG A 891 4.32 -0.23 52.13
N LYS A 892 5.26 -0.46 51.22
CA LYS A 892 6.66 -0.03 51.37
C LYS A 892 6.75 1.50 51.35
N ALA A 893 6.12 2.15 50.38
CA ALA A 893 6.08 3.61 50.29
C ALA A 893 5.41 4.26 51.52
N GLU A 894 4.32 3.69 52.03
CA GLU A 894 3.70 4.15 53.28
C GLU A 894 4.61 4.00 54.51
N LYS A 895 5.38 2.90 54.59
CA LYS A 895 6.36 2.72 55.66
C LYS A 895 7.51 3.71 55.55
N GLU A 896 8.02 3.95 54.34
CA GLU A 896 9.08 4.93 54.08
C GLU A 896 8.61 6.36 54.40
N ASN A 897 7.39 6.74 54.00
CA ASN A 897 6.80 8.03 54.35
C ASN A 897 6.58 8.19 55.86
N LYS A 898 6.13 7.13 56.56
CA LYS A 898 6.01 7.15 58.02
C LYS A 898 7.37 7.28 58.72
N ILE A 899 8.43 6.69 58.17
CA ILE A 899 9.81 6.83 58.67
C ILE A 899 10.32 8.27 58.47
N VAL A 900 10.02 8.89 57.32
CA VAL A 900 10.36 10.30 57.05
C VAL A 900 9.60 11.25 57.99
N ASP A 901 8.31 11.04 58.23
CA ASP A 901 7.53 11.87 59.16
C ASP A 901 7.96 11.67 60.63
N THR A 902 8.35 10.45 61.03
CA THR A 902 8.92 10.24 62.37
C THR A 902 10.31 10.85 62.51
N SER A 903 11.16 10.83 61.47
CA SER A 903 12.46 11.51 61.50
C SER A 903 12.35 13.04 61.59
N LYS A 904 11.39 13.65 60.90
CA LYS A 904 11.09 15.10 61.04
C LYS A 904 10.49 15.46 62.40
N SER A 905 9.75 14.55 63.05
CA SER A 905 9.25 14.76 64.41
C SER A 905 10.32 14.61 65.50
N GLN A 906 11.44 13.95 65.19
CA GLN A 906 12.59 13.79 66.10
C GLN A 906 13.66 14.87 65.94
N GLU A 907 13.74 15.56 64.81
CA GLU A 907 14.55 16.78 64.63
C GLU A 907 13.86 18.06 65.16
N GLY A 908 12.60 17.94 65.61
CA GLY A 908 11.80 19.03 66.18
C GLY A 908 11.60 18.94 67.71
N ILE A 909 12.52 18.28 68.44
CA ILE A 909 12.58 18.30 69.92
C ILE A 909 13.94 18.86 70.37
#